data_AF-A0A2E0SN11-F1
#
_entry.id   AF-A0A2E0SN11-F1
#
_cell.length_a   1.000
_cell.length_b   1.000
_cell.length_c   1.000
_cell.angle_alpha   90.00
_cell.angle_beta   90.00
_cell.angle_gamma   90.00
#
_symmetry.space_group_name_H-M   'P 1'
#
loop_
_entity.id
_entity.type
_entity.pdbx_description
1 polymer ?
#
loop_
_entity_poly.entity_id
_entity_poly.type
_entity_poly.pdbx_seq_one_letter_code
_entity_poly.pdbx_strand_id
1 'polypeptide(L)'
;MIFSHRMFRVAMTLSIVTTFGPALCGSLSASDDVEQIETDLLIVGGTESGCAAAVQAARMGVESITIVNDIEWLGGQFTAESLVAIDENRPPSGYGNGVPFPRAGLFKEVMDRIEAINEEKFGHPRPGNTQVITTALPSDAERAFRDLLAPGTESGQIQVLSNYEPVSVDIDTSGEHPRVTGVRFAQRGETRRSTLNVCAELVIDASDWGDVISLSGAGYEFGPDLKSKYDEPLAPATREGYPLTDMNPITYNMLIEETDTYEPIPKPAGYDIRNYTENNYPKDPAYIYRARRIIDHYGFSDINHPDVILLCFAPCDYPLDVLPRSVVERLEANEAGASQKNIAEMTPAQRRIVFEDAKQHSLGYLYYLQTAVHDQMADKTHSFRRFKLKNDFGTADSLPPKPYIRESLRLQALHMLKQQDTTGFNNNSLYFADCMFHDGIACFQFEYDFHPTKRVFLDENNPAGPWRNAFRKGRTWGPPYSGLSLFPARSVIPTEMRGLLGAQKNLGYTSIVSSAVRLHDQSMAIGQGIGALAAVAINTNTEPHAIPFQPAALEKIWSGLCANSPNSIPAMLWPWRDLEPDHPAFVAVNQLSIRQLLPIDPTEVEFQADSPAEKPWREAASALAKSRLAISDLTMPDEEMTRGEFAIALWSQVHSKPLELPNLKPDDRDADGIADEVDPLPYTTGTTSWTDWKPDPTEDGLPDERAAADTLVAQFYFGGPETDEVDSFVLDSGAVYSDSEGYGWRRSLRDNHRDRGASTFTLKETFLFTRTHDLWEYNLPPGKYRVTVCIGDSVHEQFGQHVAIEGEQVLKDKTTRAGHFMELSEVVTVDDGLLTLEIGTPGGTTNTCLNWLRIEQISSEK
;
A
#
# COMPACT_ATOMS: atom_id res chain seq x y z
N MET A 1 54.12 69.02 21.26
CA MET A 1 53.18 70.07 21.70
C MET A 1 52.38 69.52 22.87
N ILE A 2 52.56 70.17 24.04
CA ILE A 2 51.71 70.22 25.26
C ILE A 2 51.26 68.86 25.87
N PHE A 3 52.06 68.29 26.79
CA PHE A 3 51.87 68.19 28.28
C PHE A 3 50.81 67.14 28.70
N SER A 4 50.98 66.22 29.67
CA SER A 4 51.93 66.07 30.78
C SER A 4 51.77 64.68 31.46
N HIS A 5 52.89 64.00 31.81
CA HIS A 5 53.22 63.35 33.10
C HIS A 5 52.33 62.18 33.62
N ARG A 6 52.81 61.07 34.21
CA ARG A 6 54.06 60.77 34.94
C ARG A 6 54.16 59.26 35.28
N MET A 7 55.38 58.70 35.19
CA MET A 7 56.10 57.75 36.10
C MET A 7 55.38 56.49 36.64
N PHE A 8 55.96 55.28 36.66
CA PHE A 8 57.28 54.83 37.21
C PHE A 8 57.75 53.56 36.43
N ARG A 9 59.00 53.46 35.91
CA ARG A 9 60.26 53.00 36.58
C ARG A 9 60.14 51.57 37.16
N VAL A 10 61.03 50.59 36.93
CA VAL A 10 62.47 50.56 36.56
C VAL A 10 62.83 49.14 36.08
N ALA A 11 63.81 49.08 35.19
CA ALA A 11 64.46 47.89 34.65
C ALA A 11 65.27 47.10 35.69
N MET A 12 65.44 45.79 35.48
CA MET A 12 66.72 45.15 35.79
C MET A 12 66.93 43.88 34.93
N THR A 13 67.89 43.99 34.03
CA THR A 13 68.49 42.90 33.28
C THR A 13 69.63 42.33 34.14
N LEU A 14 69.65 41.04 34.43
CA LEU A 14 70.88 40.23 34.39
C LEU A 14 70.57 38.73 34.47
N SER A 15 70.90 38.04 33.39
CA SER A 15 70.89 36.59 33.25
C SER A 15 72.13 35.95 33.87
N ILE A 16 71.98 34.86 34.64
CA ILE A 16 72.93 33.73 34.70
C ILE A 16 72.14 32.43 34.99
N VAL A 17 71.90 31.62 33.93
CA VAL A 17 72.26 30.18 33.73
C VAL A 17 72.35 29.33 35.02
N THR A 18 71.66 28.21 35.28
CA THR A 18 71.37 26.98 34.50
C THR A 18 70.51 26.07 35.37
N THR A 19 69.46 25.40 34.85
CA THR A 19 69.22 23.93 34.92
C THR A 19 67.90 23.55 34.25
N PHE A 20 67.88 22.35 33.66
CA PHE A 20 66.85 21.77 32.78
C PHE A 20 65.40 21.82 33.31
N GLY A 21 64.46 22.15 32.42
CA GLY A 21 63.00 22.02 32.59
C GLY A 21 62.33 21.72 31.24
N PRO A 22 61.19 20.99 31.22
CA PRO A 22 60.71 20.25 30.06
C PRO A 22 60.13 21.16 28.98
N ALA A 23 60.29 20.74 27.72
CA ALA A 23 59.63 21.35 26.58
C ALA A 23 58.10 21.15 26.70
N LEU A 24 57.39 22.18 27.13
CA LEU A 24 55.99 22.36 26.78
C LEU A 24 55.92 22.85 25.33
N CYS A 25 55.79 21.90 24.40
CA CYS A 25 55.19 22.16 23.10
C CYS A 25 53.68 21.95 23.27
N GLY A 26 52.99 22.99 23.75
CA GLY A 26 51.53 23.04 23.69
C GLY A 26 51.11 23.23 22.24
N SER A 27 50.80 22.14 21.54
CA SER A 27 49.93 22.20 20.37
C SER A 27 48.53 22.51 20.87
N LEU A 28 48.07 23.74 20.61
CA LEU A 28 46.66 24.11 20.66
C LEU A 28 45.91 23.23 19.65
N SER A 29 45.29 22.14 20.10
CA SER A 29 44.17 21.55 19.39
C SER A 29 42.96 22.44 19.65
N ALA A 30 42.53 23.20 18.65
CA ALA A 30 41.17 23.72 18.64
C ALA A 30 40.25 22.49 18.58
N SER A 31 39.58 22.17 19.68
CA SER A 31 38.44 21.26 19.64
C SER A 31 37.35 21.97 18.84
N ASP A 32 37.06 21.50 17.63
CA ASP A 32 35.87 21.91 16.91
C ASP A 32 34.66 21.40 17.71
N ASP A 33 33.90 22.30 18.33
CA ASP A 33 32.71 21.97 19.13
C ASP A 33 31.65 21.32 18.22
N VAL A 34 31.51 20.00 18.29
CA VAL A 34 30.40 19.23 17.70
C VAL A 34 29.31 19.14 18.76
N GLU A 35 28.11 19.64 18.46
CA GLU A 35 26.95 19.52 19.36
C GLU A 35 26.62 18.03 19.58
N GLN A 36 26.38 17.63 20.83
CA GLN A 36 26.08 16.25 21.21
C GLN A 36 24.67 16.19 21.80
N ILE A 37 23.83 15.29 21.28
CA ILE A 37 22.48 15.02 21.77
C ILE A 37 22.38 13.53 22.09
N GLU A 38 21.75 13.20 23.22
CA GLU A 38 21.37 11.84 23.60
C GLU A 38 19.85 11.74 23.59
N THR A 39 19.32 10.67 23.01
CA THR A 39 17.88 10.44 22.88
C THR A 39 17.59 8.95 22.92
N ASP A 40 16.37 8.53 23.26
CA ASP A 40 16.04 7.10 23.25
C ASP A 40 15.86 6.63 21.80
N LEU A 41 15.20 7.46 21.00
CA LEU A 41 14.88 7.19 19.61
C LEU A 41 15.30 8.35 18.69
N LEU A 42 16.21 8.06 17.76
CA LEU A 42 16.55 8.97 16.67
C LEU A 42 15.78 8.59 15.40
N ILE A 43 15.13 9.56 14.78
CA ILE A 43 14.46 9.41 13.48
C ILE A 43 15.16 10.35 12.49
N VAL A 44 15.75 9.78 11.44
CA VAL A 44 16.41 10.57 10.39
C VAL A 44 15.46 10.70 9.20
N GLY A 45 14.92 11.90 8.99
CA GLY A 45 13.93 12.21 7.97
C GLY A 45 12.60 12.69 8.56
N GLY A 46 12.19 13.90 8.21
CA GLY A 46 10.89 14.51 8.53
C GLY A 46 9.81 14.17 7.50
N THR A 47 9.86 12.95 6.95
CA THR A 47 8.87 12.43 6.00
C THR A 47 7.56 12.06 6.71
N GLU A 48 6.52 11.75 5.95
CA GLU A 48 5.25 11.30 6.51
C GLU A 48 5.40 10.07 7.42
N SER A 49 6.24 9.09 7.04
CA SER A 49 6.52 7.93 7.89
C SER A 49 7.31 8.29 9.14
N GLY A 50 8.31 9.17 9.03
CA GLY A 50 9.11 9.64 10.16
C GLY A 50 8.28 10.39 11.20
N CYS A 51 7.38 11.27 10.73
CA CYS A 51 6.41 11.95 11.60
C CYS A 51 5.45 10.95 12.27
N ALA A 52 4.93 9.98 11.52
CA ALA A 52 4.03 8.96 12.06
C ALA A 52 4.72 8.08 13.11
N ALA A 53 5.96 7.67 12.86
CA ALA A 53 6.76 6.89 13.80
C ALA A 53 7.00 7.65 15.10
N ALA A 54 7.37 8.93 15.02
CA ALA A 54 7.58 9.77 16.19
C ALA A 54 6.32 9.90 17.06
N VAL A 55 5.17 10.19 16.43
CA VAL A 55 3.90 10.33 17.15
C VAL A 55 3.47 9.03 17.80
N GLN A 56 3.58 7.89 17.10
CA GLN A 56 3.19 6.61 17.67
C GLN A 56 4.13 6.20 18.82
N ALA A 57 5.44 6.37 18.65
CA ALA A 57 6.42 6.08 19.70
C ALA A 57 6.18 6.94 20.95
N ALA A 58 5.92 8.24 20.76
CA ALA A 58 5.58 9.17 21.84
C ALA A 58 4.32 8.74 22.60
N ARG A 59 3.25 8.37 21.86
CA ARG A 59 1.98 7.87 22.45
C ARG A 59 2.15 6.57 23.22
N MET A 60 3.14 5.77 22.87
CA MET A 60 3.48 4.53 23.57
C MET A 60 4.55 4.72 24.65
N GLY A 61 4.95 5.95 24.95
CA GLY A 61 5.72 6.30 26.14
C GLY A 61 7.23 6.35 25.97
N VAL A 62 7.77 6.43 24.75
CA VAL A 62 9.20 6.75 24.54
C VAL A 62 9.45 8.18 25.02
N GLU A 63 10.37 8.39 25.95
CA GLU A 63 10.50 9.65 26.70
C GLU A 63 11.26 10.74 25.92
N SER A 64 12.29 10.36 25.17
CA SER A 64 13.12 11.27 24.38
C SER A 64 13.19 10.81 22.92
N ILE A 65 12.65 11.63 22.02
CA ILE A 65 12.64 11.36 20.57
C ILE A 65 13.26 12.56 19.85
N THR A 66 14.22 12.32 18.95
CA THR A 66 14.79 13.37 18.09
C THR A 66 14.53 13.06 16.63
N ILE A 67 13.89 13.97 15.91
CA ILE A 67 13.78 13.96 14.45
C ILE A 67 14.86 14.87 13.88
N VAL A 68 15.71 14.36 12.99
CA VAL A 68 16.68 15.16 12.22
C VAL A 68 16.30 15.13 10.74
N ASN A 69 16.00 16.30 10.16
CA ASN A 69 15.53 16.45 8.79
C ASN A 69 16.49 17.32 7.95
N ASP A 70 16.60 17.01 6.66
CA ASP A 70 17.47 17.75 5.73
C ASP A 70 16.89 19.11 5.31
N ILE A 71 15.60 19.34 5.52
CA ILE A 71 14.90 20.58 5.21
C ILE A 71 13.97 21.00 6.35
N GLU A 72 13.39 22.20 6.26
CA GLU A 72 12.42 22.69 7.27
C GLU A 72 11.03 22.05 7.19
N TRP A 73 10.66 21.56 6.00
CA TRP A 73 9.31 21.06 5.73
C TRP A 73 9.15 19.62 6.20
N LEU A 74 8.03 19.35 6.88
CA LEU A 74 7.65 18.03 7.39
C LEU A 74 6.52 17.42 6.53
N GLY A 75 6.44 16.09 6.46
CA GLY A 75 5.35 15.36 5.80
C GLY A 75 5.64 14.88 4.37
N GLY A 76 6.89 14.97 3.92
CA GLY A 76 7.39 14.36 2.67
C GLY A 76 6.48 14.49 1.45
N GLN A 77 5.84 13.39 1.03
CA GLN A 77 5.00 13.31 -0.17
C GLN A 77 3.85 14.34 -0.18
N PHE A 78 3.27 14.62 0.98
CA PHE A 78 2.17 15.59 1.13
C PHE A 78 2.63 17.04 0.92
N THR A 79 3.92 17.33 1.12
CA THR A 79 4.39 18.70 1.36
C THR A 79 5.62 19.02 0.48
N ALA A 80 6.80 18.58 0.89
CA ALA A 80 8.10 18.87 0.30
C ALA A 80 8.27 18.30 -1.11
N GLU A 81 7.53 17.26 -1.45
CA GLU A 81 7.50 16.61 -2.77
C GLU A 81 6.23 16.98 -3.58
N SER A 82 5.30 17.70 -2.95
CA SER A 82 4.12 18.30 -3.57
C SER A 82 3.17 17.35 -4.30
N LEU A 83 3.10 16.07 -3.90
CA LEU A 83 2.05 15.17 -4.40
C LEU A 83 0.75 15.43 -3.60
N VAL A 84 0.12 16.57 -3.89
CA VAL A 84 -0.97 17.12 -3.08
C VAL A 84 -2.38 16.76 -3.57
N ALA A 85 -2.45 15.96 -4.63
CA ALA A 85 -3.59 15.10 -4.86
C ALA A 85 -3.23 13.77 -4.16
N ILE A 86 -3.73 13.62 -2.93
CA ILE A 86 -3.27 12.61 -1.98
C ILE A 86 -3.68 11.22 -2.50
N ASP A 87 -2.66 10.39 -2.77
CA ASP A 87 -2.88 9.03 -3.26
C ASP A 87 -3.03 8.09 -2.06
N GLU A 88 -3.98 7.18 -2.15
CA GLU A 88 -4.33 6.23 -1.09
C GLU A 88 -4.53 4.84 -1.69
N ASN A 89 -4.60 3.83 -0.82
CA ASN A 89 -4.94 2.46 -1.18
C ASN A 89 -6.11 2.44 -2.17
N ARG A 90 -6.01 1.59 -3.19
CA ARG A 90 -6.87 1.69 -4.38
C ARG A 90 -7.34 0.33 -4.85
N PRO A 91 -8.65 0.18 -5.17
CA PRO A 91 -9.14 -1.06 -5.75
C PRO A 91 -8.73 -1.18 -7.23
N PRO A 92 -8.74 -2.41 -7.80
CA PRO A 92 -8.41 -2.68 -9.20
C PRO A 92 -9.31 -1.95 -10.21
N SER A 93 -10.55 -1.63 -9.81
CA SER A 93 -11.52 -0.89 -10.63
C SER A 93 -11.12 0.57 -10.89
N GLY A 94 -10.07 1.05 -10.22
CA GLY A 94 -9.42 2.32 -10.50
C GLY A 94 -9.91 3.46 -9.60
N TYR A 95 -9.96 4.68 -10.15
CA TYR A 95 -10.28 5.89 -9.41
C TYR A 95 -11.81 6.08 -9.37
N GLY A 96 -12.47 5.52 -8.35
CA GLY A 96 -13.92 5.55 -8.17
C GLY A 96 -14.38 6.30 -6.91
N ASN A 97 -13.55 7.16 -6.33
CA ASN A 97 -13.77 7.86 -5.05
C ASN A 97 -13.98 6.94 -3.82
N GLY A 98 -13.64 5.66 -3.93
CA GLY A 98 -13.64 4.70 -2.83
C GLY A 98 -12.24 4.17 -2.57
N VAL A 99 -11.93 3.94 -1.30
CA VAL A 99 -10.75 3.19 -0.85
C VAL A 99 -11.14 1.71 -0.67
N PRO A 100 -10.20 0.77 -0.79
CA PRO A 100 -10.50 -0.63 -0.63
C PRO A 100 -10.89 -0.97 0.82
N PHE A 101 -10.35 -0.25 1.79
CA PHE A 101 -10.73 -0.30 3.21
C PHE A 101 -10.68 1.10 3.85
N PRO A 102 -11.48 1.36 4.90
CA PRO A 102 -11.56 2.69 5.54
C PRO A 102 -10.23 3.28 6.01
N ARG A 103 -10.12 4.62 5.95
CA ARG A 103 -8.99 5.35 6.52
C ARG A 103 -8.95 5.14 8.04
N ALA A 104 -7.78 4.83 8.58
CA ALA A 104 -7.60 4.61 10.01
C ALA A 104 -6.26 5.20 10.50
N GLY A 105 -6.02 5.13 11.81
CA GLY A 105 -4.75 5.51 12.42
C GLY A 105 -4.33 6.97 12.16
N LEU A 106 -3.02 7.19 12.16
CA LEU A 106 -2.43 8.51 11.97
C LEU A 106 -2.68 9.10 10.58
N PHE A 107 -2.88 8.25 9.56
CA PHE A 107 -3.27 8.74 8.25
C PHE A 107 -4.62 9.46 8.31
N LYS A 108 -5.65 8.84 8.91
CA LYS A 108 -6.95 9.49 9.09
C LYS A 108 -6.85 10.78 9.90
N GLU A 109 -6.01 10.80 10.95
CA GLU A 109 -5.78 12.00 11.74
C GLU A 109 -5.19 13.18 10.96
N VAL A 110 -4.27 12.91 10.02
CA VAL A 110 -3.73 13.93 9.11
C VAL A 110 -4.77 14.36 8.09
N MET A 111 -5.53 13.42 7.53
CA MET A 111 -6.60 13.72 6.57
C MET A 111 -7.69 14.59 7.19
N ASP A 112 -8.12 14.29 8.41
CA ASP A 112 -9.14 15.08 9.12
C ASP A 112 -8.64 16.52 9.39
N ARG A 113 -7.34 16.69 9.71
CA ARG A 113 -6.72 18.02 9.85
C ARG A 113 -6.69 18.76 8.51
N ILE A 114 -6.21 18.12 7.44
CA ILE A 114 -6.18 18.72 6.10
C ILE A 114 -7.58 19.14 5.66
N GLU A 115 -8.58 18.27 5.83
CA GLU A 115 -9.98 18.55 5.46
C GLU A 115 -10.56 19.69 6.32
N ALA A 116 -10.24 19.77 7.61
CA ALA A 116 -10.63 20.90 8.46
C ALA A 116 -9.98 22.23 8.03
N ILE A 117 -8.69 22.21 7.66
CA ILE A 117 -7.97 23.36 7.14
C ILE A 117 -8.60 23.84 5.82
N ASN A 118 -8.93 22.90 4.94
CA ASN A 118 -9.59 23.22 3.68
C ASN A 118 -10.98 23.83 3.91
N GLU A 119 -11.77 23.27 4.82
CA GLU A 119 -13.08 23.79 5.19
C GLU A 119 -12.98 25.24 5.71
N GLU A 120 -12.01 25.51 6.59
CA GLU A 120 -11.73 26.85 7.11
C GLU A 120 -11.44 27.86 6.00
N LYS A 121 -10.61 27.48 5.02
CA LYS A 121 -10.10 28.38 3.99
C LYS A 121 -11.04 28.55 2.79
N PHE A 122 -11.68 27.47 2.39
CA PHE A 122 -12.40 27.38 1.11
C PHE A 122 -13.89 27.13 1.30
N GLY A 123 -14.35 26.84 2.53
CA GLY A 123 -15.74 26.47 2.81
C GLY A 123 -16.12 25.05 2.36
N HIS A 124 -15.13 24.25 1.97
CA HIS A 124 -15.27 22.86 1.56
C HIS A 124 -14.11 22.02 2.10
N PRO A 125 -14.35 20.81 2.62
CA PRO A 125 -13.26 19.98 3.15
C PRO A 125 -12.41 19.39 2.02
N ARG A 126 -13.02 19.26 0.84
CA ARG A 126 -12.44 18.70 -0.38
C ARG A 126 -12.66 19.70 -1.52
N PRO A 127 -11.90 20.80 -1.55
CA PRO A 127 -12.08 21.91 -2.50
C PRO A 127 -11.59 21.56 -3.91
N GLY A 128 -10.93 20.42 -4.07
CA GLY A 128 -10.41 19.93 -5.35
C GLY A 128 -11.40 19.08 -6.12
N ASN A 129 -11.11 18.94 -7.40
CA ASN A 129 -11.82 18.06 -8.31
C ASN A 129 -10.80 17.22 -9.06
N THR A 130 -10.58 16.01 -8.55
CA THR A 130 -9.58 15.08 -9.04
C THR A 130 -10.14 13.66 -9.02
N GLN A 131 -9.35 12.72 -9.50
CA GLN A 131 -9.64 11.29 -9.39
C GLN A 131 -9.36 10.70 -7.99
N VAL A 132 -8.69 11.46 -7.11
CA VAL A 132 -8.48 11.09 -5.71
C VAL A 132 -9.46 11.82 -4.79
N ILE A 133 -9.57 11.36 -3.55
CA ILE A 133 -10.61 11.81 -2.61
C ILE A 133 -10.34 13.22 -2.08
N THR A 134 -9.10 13.50 -1.65
CA THR A 134 -8.76 14.74 -0.94
C THR A 134 -7.55 15.40 -1.57
N THR A 135 -7.57 16.73 -1.60
CA THR A 135 -6.49 17.59 -2.06
C THR A 135 -6.05 18.55 -0.96
N ALA A 136 -4.83 19.04 -1.04
CA ALA A 136 -4.33 20.07 -0.12
C ALA A 136 -3.46 21.09 -0.85
N LEU A 137 -3.28 22.27 -0.28
CA LEU A 137 -2.09 23.06 -0.59
C LEU A 137 -0.89 22.47 0.19
N PRO A 138 0.33 22.45 -0.37
CA PRO A 138 1.50 21.91 0.32
C PRO A 138 1.73 22.53 1.70
N SER A 139 1.61 23.87 1.82
CA SER A 139 1.75 24.60 3.09
C SER A 139 0.67 24.23 4.12
N ASP A 140 -0.52 23.83 3.68
CA ASP A 140 -1.61 23.41 4.55
C ASP A 140 -1.44 21.99 5.06
N ALA A 141 -0.97 21.08 4.20
CA ALA A 141 -0.55 19.77 4.65
C ALA A 141 0.66 19.87 5.61
N GLU A 142 1.61 20.78 5.37
CA GLU A 142 2.74 21.02 6.27
C GLU A 142 2.30 21.50 7.65
N ARG A 143 1.33 22.43 7.70
CA ARG A 143 0.65 22.83 8.94
C ARG A 143 0.04 21.61 9.66
N ALA A 144 -0.68 20.75 8.94
CA ALA A 144 -1.28 19.55 9.54
C ALA A 144 -0.25 18.61 10.19
N PHE A 145 0.94 18.45 9.60
CA PHE A 145 2.03 17.66 10.20
C PHE A 145 2.63 18.33 11.44
N ARG A 146 2.78 19.65 11.44
CA ARG A 146 3.20 20.39 12.65
C ARG A 146 2.18 20.24 13.77
N ASP A 147 0.89 20.36 13.45
CA ASP A 147 -0.20 20.17 14.42
C ASP A 147 -0.27 18.73 14.94
N LEU A 148 0.09 17.74 14.12
CA LEU A 148 0.17 16.34 14.53
C LEU A 148 1.30 16.12 15.56
N LEU A 149 2.45 16.74 15.36
CA LEU A 149 3.62 16.64 16.25
C LEU A 149 3.55 17.57 17.48
N ALA A 150 2.72 18.61 17.42
CA ALA A 150 2.64 19.65 18.44
C ALA A 150 2.58 19.11 19.89
N PRO A 151 1.75 18.10 20.24
CA PRO A 151 1.72 17.58 21.60
C PRO A 151 3.08 17.05 22.10
N GLY A 152 3.83 16.38 21.24
CA GLY A 152 5.17 15.88 21.57
C GLY A 152 6.22 16.99 21.60
N THR A 153 6.15 17.96 20.68
CA THR A 153 7.13 19.06 20.64
C THR A 153 6.92 20.08 21.75
N GLU A 154 5.67 20.37 22.12
CA GLU A 154 5.33 21.32 23.19
C GLU A 154 5.66 20.75 24.58
N SER A 155 5.54 19.43 24.76
CA SER A 155 5.95 18.75 26.00
C SER A 155 7.46 18.55 26.11
N GLY A 156 8.21 18.71 25.01
CA GLY A 156 9.63 18.43 24.91
C GLY A 156 9.98 16.95 24.72
N GLN A 157 8.97 16.08 24.56
CA GLN A 157 9.16 14.65 24.28
C GLN A 157 9.74 14.42 22.86
N ILE A 158 9.38 15.28 21.91
CA ILE A 158 9.88 15.24 20.53
C ILE A 158 10.68 16.52 20.25
N GLN A 159 11.95 16.38 19.87
CA GLN A 159 12.78 17.45 19.33
C GLN A 159 12.86 17.33 17.81
N VAL A 160 12.73 18.45 17.08
CA VAL A 160 12.89 18.49 15.61
C VAL A 160 14.06 19.40 15.26
N LEU A 161 15.02 18.88 14.49
CA LEU A 161 16.20 19.58 14.01
C LEU A 161 16.21 19.56 12.48
N SER A 162 16.17 20.75 11.86
CA SER A 162 16.08 20.91 10.40
C SER A 162 17.41 21.34 9.78
N ASN A 163 17.54 21.12 8.47
CA ASN A 163 18.70 21.49 7.64
C ASN A 163 19.99 20.74 8.01
N TYR A 164 19.88 19.45 8.30
CA TYR A 164 21.00 18.57 8.60
C TYR A 164 21.01 17.36 7.66
N GLU A 165 22.16 17.08 7.04
CA GLU A 165 22.36 15.89 6.20
C GLU A 165 23.25 14.88 6.96
N PRO A 166 22.90 13.58 7.01
CA PRO A 166 23.74 12.57 7.64
C PRO A 166 25.05 12.41 6.86
N VAL A 167 26.18 12.33 7.56
CA VAL A 167 27.52 12.22 6.95
C VAL A 167 28.30 10.98 7.40
N SER A 168 27.98 10.42 8.57
CA SER A 168 28.52 9.15 9.04
C SER A 168 27.66 8.56 10.15
N VAL A 169 27.75 7.25 10.36
CA VAL A 169 27.04 6.51 11.41
C VAL A 169 28.06 5.97 12.40
N ASP A 170 27.78 6.14 13.70
CA ASP A 170 28.57 5.55 14.77
C ASP A 170 28.11 4.10 14.98
N ILE A 171 29.05 3.15 14.89
CA ILE A 171 28.77 1.70 14.92
C ILE A 171 29.60 1.05 16.03
N ASP A 172 28.93 0.34 16.93
CA ASP A 172 29.57 -0.60 17.86
C ASP A 172 29.74 -1.97 17.18
N THR A 173 30.98 -2.47 17.17
CA THR A 173 31.38 -3.77 16.59
C THR A 173 31.91 -4.73 17.65
N SER A 174 31.74 -4.41 18.94
CA SER A 174 32.20 -5.24 20.05
C SER A 174 31.33 -6.47 20.32
N GLY A 175 30.06 -6.44 19.88
CA GLY A 175 29.11 -7.55 19.97
C GLY A 175 29.21 -8.55 18.81
N GLU A 176 28.34 -9.55 18.82
CA GLU A 176 28.24 -10.57 17.76
C GLU A 176 27.79 -9.98 16.41
N HIS A 177 26.87 -9.01 16.45
CA HIS A 177 26.41 -8.25 15.30
C HIS A 177 26.74 -6.76 15.46
N PRO A 178 27.03 -6.03 14.37
CA PRO A 178 27.24 -4.59 14.43
C PRO A 178 25.96 -3.87 14.87
N ARG A 179 26.10 -2.81 15.67
CA ARG A 179 24.99 -1.99 16.17
C ARG A 179 25.19 -0.53 15.83
N VAL A 180 24.18 0.12 15.27
CA VAL A 180 24.13 1.58 15.19
C VAL A 180 23.90 2.17 16.58
N THR A 181 24.73 3.12 16.98
CA THR A 181 24.63 3.81 18.29
C THR A 181 24.41 5.31 18.16
N GLY A 182 24.52 5.86 16.96
CA GLY A 182 24.32 7.28 16.70
C GLY A 182 24.60 7.68 15.26
N VAL A 183 24.23 8.90 14.90
CA VAL A 183 24.43 9.47 13.56
C VAL A 183 25.04 10.87 13.68
N ARG A 184 26.01 11.15 12.82
CA ARG A 184 26.65 12.46 12.70
C ARG A 184 26.09 13.19 11.49
N PHE A 185 25.85 14.48 11.68
CA PHE A 185 25.24 15.34 10.68
C PHE A 185 26.11 16.56 10.38
N ALA A 186 26.04 17.00 9.13
CA ALA A 186 26.56 18.30 8.71
C ALA A 186 25.38 19.24 8.44
N GLN A 187 25.59 20.54 8.69
CA GLN A 187 24.63 21.54 8.28
C GLN A 187 24.50 21.52 6.75
N ARG A 188 23.28 21.58 6.23
CA ARG A 188 23.00 21.47 4.80
C ARG A 188 23.78 22.51 4.00
N GLY A 189 24.50 22.04 2.98
CA GLY A 189 25.40 22.87 2.16
C GLY A 189 26.86 22.83 2.60
N GLU A 190 27.17 22.30 3.78
CA GLU A 190 28.53 21.98 4.19
C GLU A 190 28.87 20.52 3.84
N THR A 191 30.08 20.28 3.32
CA THR A 191 30.44 18.96 2.76
C THR A 191 31.51 18.21 3.55
N ARG A 192 32.04 18.77 4.65
CA ARG A 192 33.25 18.21 5.32
C ARG A 192 33.30 18.31 6.84
N ARG A 193 32.38 19.04 7.49
CA ARG A 193 32.40 19.23 8.95
C ARG A 193 31.10 18.72 9.53
N SER A 194 31.17 17.66 10.34
CA SER A 194 30.05 17.31 11.21
C SER A 194 29.88 18.40 12.27
N THR A 195 28.69 18.95 12.40
CA THR A 195 28.37 20.00 13.38
C THR A 195 27.47 19.46 14.50
N LEU A 196 26.81 18.32 14.28
CA LEU A 196 25.89 17.67 15.21
C LEU A 196 26.17 16.16 15.27
N ASN A 197 26.12 15.57 16.46
CA ASN A 197 26.09 14.15 16.70
C ASN A 197 24.89 13.81 17.59
N VAL A 198 24.10 12.82 17.17
CA VAL A 198 22.96 12.34 17.96
C VAL A 198 23.17 10.86 18.27
N CYS A 199 23.37 10.54 19.54
CA CYS A 199 23.46 9.18 20.05
C CYS A 199 22.06 8.68 20.44
N ALA A 200 21.73 7.43 20.10
CA ALA A 200 20.43 6.85 20.40
C ALA A 200 20.48 5.36 20.70
N GLU A 201 19.51 4.87 21.47
CA GLU A 201 19.33 3.42 21.70
C GLU A 201 18.85 2.70 20.43
N LEU A 202 18.01 3.40 19.65
CA LEU A 202 17.46 2.92 18.40
C LEU A 202 17.41 4.05 17.36
N VAL A 203 17.71 3.72 16.10
CA VAL A 203 17.64 4.65 14.97
C VAL A 203 16.60 4.16 13.95
N ILE A 204 15.73 5.05 13.52
CA ILE A 204 14.84 4.86 12.38
C ILE A 204 15.35 5.70 11.21
N ASP A 205 15.63 5.06 10.08
CA ASP A 205 15.91 5.73 8.81
C ASP A 205 14.61 5.97 8.04
N ALA A 206 14.08 7.19 8.15
CA ALA A 206 12.94 7.68 7.41
C ALA A 206 13.35 8.66 6.30
N SER A 207 14.64 8.69 5.91
CA SER A 207 15.15 9.56 4.85
C SER A 207 14.70 9.07 3.49
N ASP A 208 14.55 9.99 2.52
CA ASP A 208 13.98 9.64 1.22
C ASP A 208 14.81 8.58 0.46
N TRP A 209 16.13 8.54 0.71
CA TRP A 209 17.08 7.69 0.00
C TRP A 209 17.71 6.58 0.85
N GLY A 210 17.29 6.41 2.11
CA GLY A 210 17.90 5.45 3.04
C GLY A 210 19.36 5.77 3.38
N ASP A 211 19.65 7.05 3.63
CA ASP A 211 21.01 7.54 3.82
C ASP A 211 21.69 6.92 5.06
N VAL A 212 20.96 6.64 6.15
CA VAL A 212 21.52 5.98 7.34
C VAL A 212 21.78 4.51 7.06
N ILE A 213 20.85 3.81 6.39
CA ILE A 213 21.03 2.43 5.93
C ILE A 213 22.32 2.32 5.11
N SER A 214 22.48 3.18 4.10
CA SER A 214 23.69 3.19 3.27
C SER A 214 24.95 3.53 4.05
N LEU A 215 24.93 4.53 4.92
CA LEU A 215 26.12 4.99 5.67
C LEU A 215 26.51 4.03 6.81
N SER A 216 25.57 3.27 7.35
CA SER A 216 25.82 2.27 8.39
C SER A 216 26.50 1.00 7.86
N GLY A 217 26.42 0.75 6.55
CA GLY A 217 26.85 -0.51 5.96
C GLY A 217 25.87 -1.67 6.16
N ALA A 218 24.63 -1.39 6.58
CA ALA A 218 23.54 -2.36 6.49
C ALA A 218 23.32 -2.79 5.02
N GLY A 219 22.92 -4.04 4.80
CA GLY A 219 22.66 -4.55 3.45
C GLY A 219 21.46 -3.87 2.80
N TYR A 220 21.54 -3.55 1.51
CA TYR A 220 20.45 -3.00 0.73
C TYR A 220 20.56 -3.33 -0.77
N GLU A 221 19.48 -3.07 -1.51
CA GLU A 221 19.31 -3.39 -2.92
C GLU A 221 18.71 -2.19 -3.67
N PHE A 222 18.88 -2.16 -4.99
CA PHE A 222 18.28 -1.14 -5.85
C PHE A 222 18.17 -1.63 -7.29
N GLY A 223 17.33 -0.95 -8.07
CA GLY A 223 17.05 -1.31 -9.47
C GLY A 223 16.23 -2.60 -9.60
N PRO A 224 16.12 -3.19 -10.80
CA PRO A 224 15.28 -4.36 -11.00
C PRO A 224 15.88 -5.62 -10.39
N ASP A 225 15.05 -6.40 -9.69
CA ASP A 225 15.37 -7.75 -9.26
C ASP A 225 15.25 -8.75 -10.41
N LEU A 226 16.00 -9.85 -10.35
CA LEU A 226 15.93 -10.90 -11.37
C LEU A 226 15.05 -12.05 -10.88
N LYS A 227 14.40 -12.75 -11.82
CA LYS A 227 13.68 -14.00 -11.52
C LYS A 227 14.54 -15.02 -10.78
N SER A 228 15.83 -15.12 -11.12
CA SER A 228 16.76 -16.04 -10.46
C SER A 228 16.96 -15.77 -8.96
N LYS A 229 16.47 -14.64 -8.44
CA LYS A 229 16.63 -14.23 -7.04
C LYS A 229 15.38 -14.46 -6.21
N TYR A 230 14.21 -14.06 -6.72
CA TYR A 230 12.94 -14.12 -5.97
C TYR A 230 11.81 -14.89 -6.69
N ASP A 231 12.08 -15.38 -7.90
CA ASP A 231 11.14 -16.09 -8.79
C ASP A 231 9.84 -15.32 -9.10
N GLU A 232 9.90 -13.98 -9.02
CA GLU A 232 8.71 -13.16 -9.24
C GLU A 232 8.24 -13.22 -10.71
N PRO A 233 6.92 -13.37 -10.96
CA PRO A 233 6.37 -13.44 -12.31
C PRO A 233 6.74 -12.24 -13.20
N LEU A 234 6.72 -11.02 -12.65
CA LEU A 234 7.01 -9.78 -13.38
C LEU A 234 8.50 -9.44 -13.50
N ALA A 235 9.35 -10.07 -12.69
CA ALA A 235 10.78 -9.77 -12.72
C ALA A 235 11.42 -10.15 -14.06
N PRO A 236 12.42 -9.40 -14.55
CA PRO A 236 13.20 -9.78 -15.72
C PRO A 236 14.02 -11.06 -15.48
N ALA A 237 14.18 -11.86 -16.54
CA ALA A 237 15.00 -13.07 -16.49
C ALA A 237 16.51 -12.78 -16.49
N THR A 238 16.92 -11.68 -17.14
CA THR A 238 18.32 -11.26 -17.26
C THR A 238 18.46 -9.74 -17.08
N ARG A 239 19.69 -9.28 -16.89
CA ARG A 239 20.00 -7.84 -16.75
C ARG A 239 19.94 -7.07 -18.08
N GLU A 240 19.81 -7.76 -19.22
CA GLU A 240 19.78 -7.13 -20.54
C GLU A 240 18.56 -6.24 -20.70
N GLY A 241 18.78 -4.93 -20.81
CA GLY A 241 17.71 -3.94 -20.87
C GLY A 241 17.07 -3.59 -19.52
N TYR A 242 17.63 -4.02 -18.39
CA TYR A 242 17.15 -3.74 -17.02
C TYR A 242 18.32 -3.33 -16.10
N PRO A 243 19.05 -2.24 -16.41
CA PRO A 243 20.26 -1.87 -15.65
C PRO A 243 19.94 -1.55 -14.19
N LEU A 244 20.93 -1.62 -13.29
CA LEU A 244 20.72 -1.34 -11.87
C LEU A 244 20.29 0.12 -11.58
N THR A 245 20.52 1.03 -12.52
CA THR A 245 20.04 2.42 -12.51
C THR A 245 18.53 2.55 -12.79
N ASP A 246 17.86 1.49 -13.23
CA ASP A 246 16.44 1.46 -13.56
C ASP A 246 15.55 1.45 -12.31
N MET A 247 15.16 2.63 -11.87
CA MET A 247 14.20 2.86 -10.78
C MET A 247 12.99 3.64 -11.30
N ASN A 248 11.89 3.65 -10.52
CA ASN A 248 10.80 4.57 -10.78
C ASN A 248 11.31 6.01 -10.92
N PRO A 249 10.80 6.77 -11.90
CA PRO A 249 11.26 8.12 -12.14
C PRO A 249 10.92 9.05 -10.98
N ILE A 250 11.72 10.10 -10.84
CA ILE A 250 11.40 11.24 -9.99
C ILE A 250 10.62 12.28 -10.78
N THR A 251 9.79 13.08 -10.10
CA THR A 251 8.98 14.11 -10.77
C THR A 251 8.93 15.39 -9.94
N TYR A 252 9.29 16.54 -10.53
CA TYR A 252 9.00 17.82 -9.90
C TYR A 252 7.55 18.19 -10.15
N ASN A 253 6.70 17.91 -9.16
CA ASN A 253 5.28 18.22 -9.17
C ASN A 253 5.06 19.72 -9.05
N MET A 254 4.46 20.35 -10.07
CA MET A 254 4.28 21.81 -10.09
C MET A 254 2.86 22.18 -9.69
N LEU A 255 2.71 23.11 -8.74
CA LEU A 255 1.44 23.83 -8.56
C LEU A 255 1.42 25.03 -9.47
N ILE A 256 0.32 25.17 -10.21
CA ILE A 256 0.03 26.35 -11.00
C ILE A 256 -1.30 26.95 -10.55
N GLU A 257 -1.38 28.28 -10.53
CA GLU A 257 -2.53 29.04 -10.07
C GLU A 257 -3.05 29.93 -11.20
N GLU A 258 -4.36 30.00 -11.35
CA GLU A 258 -5.00 30.86 -12.33
C GLU A 258 -4.67 32.33 -12.08
N THR A 259 -4.46 33.08 -13.15
CA THR A 259 -4.06 34.48 -13.10
C THR A 259 -4.59 35.26 -14.31
N ASP A 260 -4.80 36.56 -14.12
CA ASP A 260 -5.18 37.49 -15.19
C ASP A 260 -4.05 37.74 -16.21
N THR A 261 -2.81 37.37 -15.88
CA THR A 261 -1.68 37.51 -16.81
C THR A 261 -1.66 36.38 -17.82
N TYR A 262 -1.64 36.71 -19.12
CA TYR A 262 -1.70 35.76 -20.21
C TYR A 262 -0.31 35.48 -20.83
N GLU A 263 0.71 35.30 -19.99
CA GLU A 263 2.10 35.16 -20.43
C GLU A 263 2.66 33.78 -20.05
N PRO A 264 3.40 33.11 -20.96
CA PRO A 264 4.10 31.89 -20.61
C PRO A 264 5.24 32.18 -19.63
N ILE A 265 5.64 31.17 -18.86
CA ILE A 265 6.88 31.23 -18.09
C ILE A 265 8.09 31.48 -19.02
N PRO A 266 9.22 32.00 -18.51
CA PRO A 266 10.44 32.07 -19.29
C PRO A 266 10.82 30.70 -19.87
N LYS A 267 11.29 30.69 -21.12
CA LYS A 267 11.70 29.45 -21.80
C LYS A 267 12.76 28.71 -20.96
N PRO A 268 12.49 27.48 -20.48
CA PRO A 268 13.43 26.74 -19.65
C PRO A 268 14.71 26.36 -20.38
N ALA A 269 15.79 26.17 -19.62
CA ALA A 269 17.06 25.73 -20.17
C ALA A 269 16.92 24.32 -20.78
N GLY A 270 17.50 24.10 -21.96
CA GLY A 270 17.42 22.80 -22.63
C GLY A 270 16.05 22.43 -23.20
N TYR A 271 15.05 23.34 -23.17
CA TYR A 271 13.73 23.06 -23.74
C TYR A 271 13.80 22.71 -25.22
N ASP A 272 13.26 21.53 -25.54
CA ASP A 272 12.98 21.06 -26.90
C ASP A 272 11.54 20.51 -26.94
N ILE A 273 10.73 21.04 -27.85
CA ILE A 273 9.32 20.64 -28.03
C ILE A 273 9.16 19.13 -28.28
N ARG A 274 10.17 18.49 -28.89
CA ARG A 274 10.15 17.05 -29.23
C ARG A 274 10.17 16.15 -28.00
N ASN A 275 10.60 16.65 -26.84
CA ASN A 275 10.50 15.90 -25.57
C ASN A 275 9.05 15.62 -25.16
N TYR A 276 8.08 16.39 -25.68
CA TYR A 276 6.69 16.36 -25.23
C TYR A 276 5.68 16.02 -26.35
N THR A 277 6.04 16.25 -27.62
CA THR A 277 5.10 16.17 -28.76
C THR A 277 4.59 14.76 -29.05
N GLU A 278 5.42 13.73 -28.87
CA GLU A 278 5.08 12.32 -29.17
C GLU A 278 4.84 11.46 -27.91
N ASN A 279 4.72 12.08 -26.74
CA ASN A 279 4.35 11.33 -25.53
C ASN A 279 2.89 10.88 -25.63
N ASN A 280 2.64 9.63 -25.25
CA ASN A 280 1.33 8.99 -25.44
C ASN A 280 0.23 9.55 -24.52
N TYR A 281 0.57 10.39 -23.53
CA TYR A 281 -0.36 10.78 -22.47
C TYR A 281 -0.09 12.16 -21.89
N PRO A 282 -1.16 12.89 -21.53
CA PRO A 282 -2.50 12.86 -22.12
C PRO A 282 -2.53 13.65 -23.45
N LYS A 283 -3.26 13.14 -24.45
CA LYS A 283 -3.37 13.78 -25.78
C LYS A 283 -4.34 14.96 -25.83
N ASP A 284 -5.30 15.00 -24.90
CA ASP A 284 -6.29 16.08 -24.80
C ASP A 284 -5.86 17.11 -23.75
N PRO A 285 -5.55 18.36 -24.14
CA PRO A 285 -5.22 19.45 -23.21
C PRO A 285 -6.31 19.70 -22.17
N ALA A 286 -7.58 19.46 -22.52
CA ALA A 286 -8.69 19.68 -21.62
C ALA A 286 -8.75 18.61 -20.50
N TYR A 287 -8.21 17.41 -20.74
CA TYR A 287 -8.02 16.42 -19.68
C TYR A 287 -6.98 16.89 -18.67
N ILE A 288 -5.84 17.46 -19.11
CA ILE A 288 -4.80 17.99 -18.21
C ILE A 288 -5.39 19.02 -17.27
N TYR A 289 -6.20 19.94 -17.80
CA TYR A 289 -6.86 20.97 -17.00
C TYR A 289 -7.82 20.39 -15.96
N ARG A 290 -8.59 19.35 -16.32
CA ARG A 290 -9.65 18.80 -15.45
C ARG A 290 -9.17 17.74 -14.45
N ALA A 291 -8.09 17.01 -14.74
CA ALA A 291 -7.77 15.77 -14.03
C ALA A 291 -7.22 15.98 -12.60
N ARG A 292 -6.53 17.08 -12.34
CA ARG A 292 -5.81 17.34 -11.08
C ARG A 292 -6.03 18.78 -10.58
N ARG A 293 -7.29 19.21 -10.45
CA ARG A 293 -7.65 20.51 -9.83
C ARG A 293 -7.60 20.37 -8.31
N ILE A 294 -6.66 21.06 -7.69
CA ILE A 294 -6.43 21.05 -6.24
C ILE A 294 -7.43 21.96 -5.53
N ILE A 295 -7.72 23.12 -6.15
CA ILE A 295 -8.78 24.04 -5.77
C ILE A 295 -9.60 24.28 -7.06
N ASP A 296 -10.89 23.97 -7.06
CA ASP A 296 -11.77 24.03 -8.23
C ASP A 296 -12.91 25.06 -8.05
N HIS A 297 -12.63 26.33 -8.33
CA HIS A 297 -13.64 27.38 -8.26
C HIS A 297 -14.76 27.21 -9.30
N TYR A 298 -14.45 26.64 -10.47
CA TYR A 298 -15.48 26.38 -11.48
C TYR A 298 -16.43 25.24 -11.10
N GLY A 299 -15.95 24.26 -10.34
CA GLY A 299 -16.75 23.18 -9.77
C GLY A 299 -17.54 23.60 -8.53
N PHE A 300 -16.99 24.51 -7.74
CA PHE A 300 -17.54 25.01 -6.49
C PHE A 300 -17.65 26.55 -6.51
N SER A 301 -18.80 27.06 -6.95
CA SER A 301 -19.02 28.49 -7.23
C SER A 301 -18.87 29.43 -6.03
N ASP A 302 -18.90 28.87 -4.83
CA ASP A 302 -18.76 29.56 -3.54
C ASP A 302 -17.31 29.63 -3.03
N ILE A 303 -16.38 28.87 -3.62
CA ILE A 303 -14.95 29.02 -3.34
C ILE A 303 -14.47 30.38 -3.88
N ASN A 304 -14.07 31.30 -3.01
CA ASN A 304 -13.51 32.59 -3.42
C ASN A 304 -11.97 32.54 -3.50
N HIS A 305 -11.45 31.66 -4.36
CA HIS A 305 -10.02 31.46 -4.59
C HIS A 305 -9.77 31.09 -6.07
N PRO A 306 -8.68 31.55 -6.71
CA PRO A 306 -8.35 31.10 -8.07
C PRO A 306 -8.18 29.58 -8.17
N ASP A 307 -8.45 29.01 -9.35
CA ASP A 307 -8.15 27.60 -9.60
C ASP A 307 -6.67 27.31 -9.34
N VAL A 308 -6.40 26.18 -8.67
CA VAL A 308 -5.05 25.66 -8.48
C VAL A 308 -5.00 24.28 -9.09
N ILE A 309 -4.01 24.02 -9.94
CA ILE A 309 -3.83 22.75 -10.66
C ILE A 309 -2.48 22.16 -10.30
N LEU A 310 -2.45 20.85 -10.11
CA LEU A 310 -1.23 20.07 -9.97
C LEU A 310 -0.83 19.47 -11.32
N LEU A 311 0.39 19.77 -11.75
CA LEU A 311 1.01 19.14 -12.92
C LEU A 311 1.95 18.00 -12.49
N CYS A 312 1.42 16.77 -12.52
CA CYS A 312 2.11 15.55 -12.12
C CYS A 312 1.82 14.39 -13.11
N PHE A 313 2.10 14.62 -14.40
CA PHE A 313 1.78 13.66 -15.47
C PHE A 313 3.02 12.95 -16.00
N ALA A 314 2.82 11.83 -16.70
CA ALA A 314 3.91 11.05 -17.28
C ALA A 314 4.92 11.88 -18.10
N PRO A 315 4.55 12.90 -18.88
CA PRO A 315 5.53 13.77 -19.55
C PRO A 315 6.44 14.61 -18.63
N CYS A 316 6.14 14.71 -17.33
CA CYS A 316 7.02 15.32 -16.33
C CYS A 316 7.98 14.31 -15.69
N ASP A 317 7.72 13.01 -15.83
CA ASP A 317 8.53 11.99 -15.18
C ASP A 317 9.94 11.97 -15.77
N TYR A 318 10.93 12.00 -14.88
CA TYR A 318 12.33 12.02 -15.23
C TYR A 318 12.98 10.66 -14.95
N PRO A 319 13.24 9.83 -15.99
CA PRO A 319 13.89 8.54 -15.84
C PRO A 319 15.29 8.66 -15.23
N LEU A 320 15.60 7.75 -14.31
CA LEU A 320 16.90 7.71 -13.64
C LEU A 320 17.94 6.87 -14.41
N ASP A 321 17.50 6.13 -15.43
CA ASP A 321 18.37 5.37 -16.31
C ASP A 321 18.83 6.19 -17.53
N VAL A 322 20.12 6.05 -17.88
CA VAL A 322 20.83 6.74 -18.98
C VAL A 322 20.67 8.27 -18.92
N LEU A 323 21.45 8.95 -18.09
CA LEU A 323 21.33 10.40 -17.87
C LEU A 323 21.72 11.24 -19.11
N PRO A 324 21.12 12.44 -19.29
CA PRO A 324 21.51 13.36 -20.35
C PRO A 324 22.99 13.76 -20.24
N ARG A 325 23.64 13.98 -21.38
CA ARG A 325 25.08 14.29 -21.44
C ARG A 325 25.51 15.43 -20.52
N SER A 326 24.72 16.51 -20.42
CA SER A 326 24.98 17.64 -19.52
C SER A 326 25.05 17.25 -18.05
N VAL A 327 24.20 16.31 -17.63
CA VAL A 327 24.16 15.77 -16.27
C VAL A 327 25.35 14.86 -16.04
N VAL A 328 25.66 13.97 -17.00
CA VAL A 328 26.84 13.09 -16.96
C VAL A 328 28.12 13.90 -16.79
N GLU A 329 28.35 14.92 -17.63
CA GLU A 329 29.56 15.74 -17.56
C GLU A 329 29.73 16.45 -16.21
N ARG A 330 28.62 16.92 -15.60
CA ARG A 330 28.64 17.54 -14.26
C ARG A 330 28.90 16.53 -13.14
N LEU A 331 28.32 15.34 -13.23
CA LEU A 331 28.56 14.26 -12.27
C LEU A 331 30.01 13.79 -12.32
N GLU A 332 30.55 13.56 -13.51
CA GLU A 332 31.96 13.15 -13.69
C GLU A 332 32.94 14.24 -13.23
N ALA A 333 32.60 15.52 -13.39
CA ALA A 333 33.38 16.63 -12.86
C ALA A 333 33.32 16.72 -11.33
N ASN A 334 32.25 16.21 -10.70
CA ASN A 334 32.12 16.12 -9.25
C ASN A 334 32.93 14.95 -8.68
N GLU A 335 32.76 13.75 -9.24
CA GLU A 335 33.50 12.54 -8.91
C GLU A 335 33.53 11.61 -10.14
N ALA A 336 34.71 11.15 -10.54
CA ALA A 336 34.84 10.24 -11.67
C ALA A 336 34.05 8.94 -11.42
N GLY A 337 33.21 8.55 -12.37
CA GLY A 337 32.29 7.41 -12.29
C GLY A 337 30.94 7.71 -11.64
N ALA A 338 30.71 8.92 -11.11
CA ALA A 338 29.45 9.25 -10.44
C ALA A 338 28.23 9.14 -11.35
N SER A 339 28.38 9.31 -12.67
CA SER A 339 27.27 9.16 -13.62
C SER A 339 26.78 7.71 -13.77
N GLN A 340 27.55 6.73 -13.30
CA GLN A 340 27.22 5.31 -13.36
C GLN A 340 26.62 4.79 -12.05
N LYS A 341 26.62 5.60 -10.99
CA LYS A 341 26.01 5.24 -9.71
C LYS A 341 24.49 5.18 -9.84
N ASN A 342 23.85 4.29 -9.10
CA ASN A 342 22.43 4.43 -8.83
C ASN A 342 22.21 5.71 -7.99
N ILE A 343 21.09 6.41 -8.19
CA ILE A 343 20.81 7.66 -7.45
C ILE A 343 20.78 7.46 -5.92
N ALA A 344 20.42 6.27 -5.44
CA ALA A 344 20.47 5.93 -4.02
C ALA A 344 21.90 5.97 -3.47
N GLU A 345 22.91 5.64 -4.28
CA GLU A 345 24.33 5.67 -3.90
C GLU A 345 25.00 7.03 -4.16
N MET A 346 24.28 7.96 -4.78
CA MET A 346 24.79 9.32 -5.02
C MET A 346 24.82 10.12 -3.73
N THR A 347 25.87 10.93 -3.54
CA THR A 347 25.92 11.90 -2.45
C THR A 347 24.81 12.96 -2.62
N PRO A 348 24.41 13.68 -1.55
CA PRO A 348 23.45 14.77 -1.66
C PRO A 348 23.82 15.81 -2.72
N ALA A 349 25.12 16.12 -2.88
CA ALA A 349 25.61 17.03 -3.91
C ALA A 349 25.42 16.49 -5.34
N GLN A 350 25.58 15.18 -5.54
CA GLN A 350 25.35 14.51 -6.83
C GLN A 350 23.86 14.43 -7.15
N ARG A 351 23.00 14.08 -6.18
CA ARG A 351 21.54 14.07 -6.36
C ARG A 351 21.03 15.45 -6.78
N ARG A 352 21.55 16.54 -6.18
CA ARG A 352 21.24 17.93 -6.59
C ARG A 352 21.56 18.24 -8.05
N ILE A 353 22.58 17.61 -8.64
CA ILE A 353 22.91 17.77 -10.08
C ILE A 353 21.78 17.18 -10.94
N VAL A 354 21.28 16.01 -10.59
CA VAL A 354 20.17 15.33 -11.27
C VAL A 354 18.86 16.09 -11.08
N PHE A 355 18.59 16.55 -9.85
CA PHE A 355 17.37 17.30 -9.51
C PHE A 355 17.25 18.61 -10.29
N GLU A 356 18.35 19.32 -10.49
CA GLU A 356 18.34 20.54 -11.29
C GLU A 356 17.88 20.28 -12.74
N ASP A 357 18.32 19.19 -13.37
CA ASP A 357 17.89 18.84 -14.73
C ASP A 357 16.41 18.39 -14.75
N ALA A 358 15.98 17.62 -13.74
CA ALA A 358 14.59 17.22 -13.56
C ALA A 358 13.65 18.43 -13.38
N LYS A 359 14.07 19.48 -12.65
CA LYS A 359 13.32 20.74 -12.55
C LYS A 359 13.13 21.40 -13.91
N GLN A 360 14.21 21.52 -14.69
CA GLN A 360 14.13 22.11 -16.03
C GLN A 360 13.23 21.29 -16.95
N HIS A 361 13.23 19.96 -16.82
CA HIS A 361 12.34 19.07 -17.56
C HIS A 361 10.86 19.31 -17.22
N SER A 362 10.50 19.39 -15.93
CA SER A 362 9.13 19.71 -15.50
C SER A 362 8.70 21.10 -15.97
N LEU A 363 9.54 22.13 -15.78
CA LEU A 363 9.26 23.48 -16.28
C LEU A 363 9.06 23.50 -17.79
N GLY A 364 9.85 22.70 -18.52
CA GLY A 364 9.71 22.53 -19.97
C GLY A 364 8.33 22.02 -20.37
N TYR A 365 7.71 21.15 -19.57
CA TYR A 365 6.35 20.69 -19.82
C TYR A 365 5.32 21.81 -19.62
N LEU A 366 5.41 22.61 -18.54
CA LEU A 366 4.52 23.77 -18.37
C LEU A 366 4.68 24.76 -19.54
N TYR A 367 5.92 25.05 -19.94
CA TYR A 367 6.18 25.92 -21.09
C TYR A 367 5.60 25.35 -22.40
N TYR A 368 5.69 24.03 -22.61
CA TYR A 368 5.06 23.34 -23.74
C TYR A 368 3.54 23.53 -23.75
N LEU A 369 2.88 23.35 -22.60
CA LEU A 369 1.44 23.56 -22.45
C LEU A 369 1.03 25.00 -22.75
N GLN A 370 1.83 25.97 -22.28
CA GLN A 370 1.59 27.39 -22.48
C GLN A 370 1.91 27.88 -23.90
N THR A 371 2.66 27.13 -24.69
CA THR A 371 3.10 27.56 -26.02
C THR A 371 2.54 26.68 -27.12
N ALA A 372 3.18 25.54 -27.37
CA ALA A 372 2.84 24.64 -28.48
C ALA A 372 1.41 24.10 -28.37
N VAL A 373 1.01 23.64 -27.18
CA VAL A 373 -0.36 23.16 -26.96
C VAL A 373 -1.33 24.31 -27.05
N HIS A 374 -1.06 25.42 -26.34
CA HIS A 374 -1.89 26.61 -26.42
C HIS A 374 -2.15 26.98 -27.88
N ASP A 375 -1.14 27.16 -28.73
CA ASP A 375 -1.29 27.61 -30.12
C ASP A 375 -2.20 26.69 -30.96
N GLN A 376 -2.21 25.39 -30.69
CA GLN A 376 -3.04 24.39 -31.38
C GLN A 376 -4.49 24.29 -30.87
N MET A 377 -4.80 24.76 -29.66
CA MET A 377 -6.15 24.68 -29.10
C MET A 377 -7.16 25.51 -29.92
N ALA A 378 -8.28 24.93 -30.35
CA ALA A 378 -9.35 25.70 -30.98
C ALA A 378 -10.07 26.61 -29.97
N ASP A 379 -10.35 26.07 -28.78
CA ASP A 379 -10.92 26.77 -27.63
C ASP A 379 -9.82 27.12 -26.62
N LYS A 380 -9.61 28.41 -26.33
CA LYS A 380 -8.59 28.87 -25.37
C LYS A 380 -9.12 29.08 -23.95
N THR A 381 -10.38 28.71 -23.66
CA THR A 381 -11.03 28.91 -22.36
C THR A 381 -10.17 28.34 -21.22
N HIS A 382 -9.69 27.11 -21.38
CA HIS A 382 -8.83 26.40 -20.41
C HIS A 382 -7.35 26.39 -20.83
N SER A 383 -6.89 27.48 -21.44
CA SER A 383 -5.49 27.65 -21.83
C SER A 383 -4.58 27.76 -20.60
N PHE A 384 -3.49 26.99 -20.58
CA PHE A 384 -2.46 27.08 -19.55
C PHE A 384 -1.69 28.42 -19.54
N ARG A 385 -1.83 29.27 -20.57
CA ARG A 385 -1.31 30.66 -20.53
C ARG A 385 -1.99 31.52 -19.46
N ARG A 386 -3.15 31.10 -18.94
CA ARG A 386 -3.86 31.74 -17.82
C ARG A 386 -3.33 31.30 -16.45
N PHE A 387 -2.25 30.52 -16.41
CA PHE A 387 -1.73 29.95 -15.18
C PHE A 387 -0.26 30.34 -15.01
N LYS A 388 0.13 30.59 -13.77
CA LYS A 388 1.54 30.81 -13.37
C LYS A 388 1.92 29.80 -12.29
N LEU A 389 3.22 29.60 -12.07
CA LEU A 389 3.68 28.83 -10.91
C LEU A 389 3.16 29.48 -9.62
N LYS A 390 2.58 28.67 -8.74
CA LYS A 390 2.11 29.12 -7.42
C LYS A 390 3.31 29.17 -6.48
N ASN A 391 3.51 30.32 -5.83
CA ASN A 391 4.56 30.47 -4.83
C ASN A 391 4.07 29.99 -3.45
N ASP A 392 3.99 28.67 -3.26
CA ASP A 392 3.55 28.05 -1.99
C ASP A 392 4.74 27.64 -1.09
N PHE A 393 5.88 27.31 -1.70
CA PHE A 393 7.02 26.69 -1.00
C PHE A 393 8.02 27.67 -0.40
N GLY A 394 8.00 28.94 -0.84
CA GLY A 394 9.02 29.93 -0.49
C GLY A 394 10.38 29.72 -1.18
N THR A 395 10.46 28.80 -2.15
CA THR A 395 11.64 28.58 -3.00
C THR A 395 11.78 29.67 -4.05
N ALA A 396 13.01 29.96 -4.49
CA ALA A 396 13.29 31.02 -5.47
C ALA A 396 12.68 30.74 -6.86
N ASP A 397 12.43 29.47 -7.18
CA ASP A 397 11.84 29.00 -8.44
C ASP A 397 10.34 28.64 -8.31
N SER A 398 9.75 28.81 -7.12
CA SER A 398 8.37 28.38 -6.81
C SER A 398 8.09 26.90 -7.04
N LEU A 399 9.13 26.06 -7.12
CA LEU A 399 9.02 24.61 -7.20
C LEU A 399 9.15 23.98 -5.81
N PRO A 400 8.65 22.74 -5.60
CA PRO A 400 8.86 22.06 -4.34
C PRO A 400 10.34 21.92 -3.99
N PRO A 401 10.70 21.86 -2.69
CA PRO A 401 12.09 21.73 -2.27
C PRO A 401 12.74 20.41 -2.72
N LYS A 402 11.93 19.35 -2.91
CA LYS A 402 12.36 18.03 -3.36
C LYS A 402 11.50 17.56 -4.54
N PRO A 403 12.02 16.69 -5.42
CA PRO A 403 11.15 15.99 -6.36
C PRO A 403 10.30 14.96 -5.62
N TYR A 404 9.21 14.55 -6.25
CA TYR A 404 8.49 13.34 -5.87
C TYR A 404 9.33 12.10 -6.08
N ILE A 405 9.58 11.35 -5.00
CA ILE A 405 10.41 10.14 -4.97
C ILE A 405 9.50 8.93 -4.78
N ARG A 406 9.37 8.12 -5.82
CA ARG A 406 8.52 6.91 -5.86
C ARG A 406 9.23 5.64 -5.37
N GLU A 407 10.55 5.59 -5.45
CA GLU A 407 11.36 4.42 -5.10
C GLU A 407 12.68 4.88 -4.47
N SER A 408 13.08 4.22 -3.39
CA SER A 408 14.36 4.41 -2.70
C SER A 408 15.26 3.20 -2.90
N LEU A 409 16.40 3.12 -2.19
CA LEU A 409 17.01 1.81 -1.95
C LEU A 409 16.02 0.88 -1.23
N ARG A 410 16.26 -0.42 -1.22
CA ARG A 410 15.43 -1.42 -0.55
C ARG A 410 16.27 -2.13 0.49
N LEU A 411 15.89 -2.06 1.76
CA LEU A 411 16.64 -2.66 2.86
C LEU A 411 16.71 -4.19 2.70
N GLN A 412 17.88 -4.80 2.90
CA GLN A 412 17.96 -6.24 3.11
C GLN A 412 17.48 -6.54 4.52
N ALA A 413 16.20 -6.86 4.62
CA ALA A 413 15.52 -7.09 5.88
C ALA A 413 15.46 -8.58 6.24
N LEU A 414 15.00 -8.89 7.46
CA LEU A 414 14.69 -10.27 7.88
C LEU A 414 13.67 -10.95 6.96
N HIS A 415 12.87 -10.18 6.22
CA HIS A 415 12.08 -10.68 5.11
C HIS A 415 11.94 -9.67 4.00
N MET A 416 12.22 -10.14 2.78
CA MET A 416 11.97 -9.41 1.55
C MET A 416 10.59 -9.81 1.06
N LEU A 417 9.63 -8.89 1.17
CA LEU A 417 8.26 -9.08 0.69
C LEU A 417 8.24 -9.18 -0.85
N LYS A 418 7.62 -10.23 -1.41
CA LYS A 418 7.65 -10.58 -2.83
C LYS A 418 6.28 -10.47 -3.49
N GLN A 419 6.26 -10.46 -4.82
CA GLN A 419 5.04 -10.36 -5.62
C GLN A 419 4.05 -11.48 -5.26
N GLN A 420 4.50 -12.72 -5.16
CA GLN A 420 3.66 -13.88 -4.83
C GLN A 420 3.10 -13.85 -3.40
N ASP A 421 3.72 -13.10 -2.49
CA ASP A 421 3.21 -12.96 -1.12
C ASP A 421 2.02 -11.97 -1.07
N THR A 422 2.02 -11.01 -2.00
CA THR A 422 1.13 -9.84 -1.99
C THR A 422 0.05 -9.87 -3.07
N THR A 423 0.18 -10.74 -4.07
CA THR A 423 -0.84 -10.93 -5.10
C THR A 423 -2.13 -11.40 -4.43
N GLY A 424 -3.28 -10.90 -4.90
CA GLY A 424 -4.57 -11.29 -4.35
C GLY A 424 -4.83 -12.78 -4.55
N PHE A 425 -5.47 -13.42 -3.57
CA PHE A 425 -5.74 -14.85 -3.57
C PHE A 425 -6.38 -15.31 -4.88
N ASN A 426 -5.89 -16.43 -5.43
CA ASN A 426 -6.27 -16.92 -6.77
C ASN A 426 -6.13 -15.87 -7.88
N ASN A 427 -5.13 -14.99 -7.77
CA ASN A 427 -4.89 -13.85 -8.67
C ASN A 427 -6.08 -12.87 -8.75
N ASN A 428 -6.90 -12.79 -7.69
CA ASN A 428 -7.99 -11.84 -7.56
C ASN A 428 -7.69 -10.82 -6.47
N SER A 429 -7.33 -9.62 -6.89
CA SER A 429 -7.03 -8.49 -6.01
C SER A 429 -8.22 -7.96 -5.22
N LEU A 430 -9.45 -8.40 -5.44
CA LEU A 430 -10.56 -8.05 -4.53
C LEU A 430 -10.54 -8.88 -3.23
N TYR A 431 -9.71 -9.91 -3.17
CA TYR A 431 -9.54 -10.79 -2.01
C TYR A 431 -8.33 -10.38 -1.17
N PHE A 432 -8.17 -11.03 -0.01
CA PHE A 432 -6.92 -10.94 0.76
C PHE A 432 -5.74 -11.42 -0.08
N ALA A 433 -4.55 -10.94 0.25
CA ALA A 433 -3.32 -11.42 -0.37
C ALA A 433 -3.07 -12.90 -0.04
N ASP A 434 -2.30 -13.57 -0.88
CA ASP A 434 -1.91 -14.98 -0.69
C ASP A 434 -1.26 -15.22 0.69
N CYS A 435 -0.53 -14.24 1.23
CA CYS A 435 0.04 -14.29 2.58
C CYS A 435 -0.54 -13.19 3.49
N MET A 436 -1.03 -13.59 4.67
CA MET A 436 -1.44 -12.67 5.74
C MET A 436 -0.55 -12.86 6.98
N PHE A 437 0.50 -12.05 7.06
CA PHE A 437 1.61 -12.20 8.00
C PHE A 437 1.19 -12.16 9.48
N HIS A 438 1.72 -13.10 10.26
CA HIS A 438 1.49 -13.20 11.71
C HIS A 438 2.08 -12.02 12.49
N ASP A 439 2.99 -11.26 11.90
CA ASP A 439 3.65 -10.08 12.47
C ASP A 439 3.32 -8.80 11.68
N GLY A 440 2.15 -8.74 11.05
CA GLY A 440 1.64 -7.56 10.35
C GLY A 440 1.55 -6.32 11.26
N ILE A 441 2.00 -5.17 10.74
CA ILE A 441 2.00 -3.87 11.44
C ILE A 441 1.28 -2.75 10.67
N ALA A 442 0.92 -2.98 9.41
CA ALA A 442 0.18 -2.04 8.58
C ALA A 442 -0.60 -2.78 7.49
N CYS A 443 -1.73 -2.22 7.06
CA CYS A 443 -2.51 -2.71 5.92
C CYS A 443 -2.14 -1.94 4.64
N PHE A 444 -2.14 -2.62 3.49
CA PHE A 444 -1.98 -1.96 2.19
C PHE A 444 -2.67 -2.71 1.06
N GLN A 445 -2.97 -2.00 -0.02
CA GLN A 445 -3.37 -2.53 -1.32
C GLN A 445 -3.09 -1.51 -2.42
N PHE A 446 -2.41 -1.93 -3.48
CA PHE A 446 -2.26 -1.12 -4.69
C PHE A 446 -1.90 -1.95 -5.93
N GLU A 447 -1.88 -1.29 -7.08
CA GLU A 447 -1.33 -1.85 -8.31
C GLU A 447 0.21 -1.86 -8.28
N TYR A 448 0.84 -2.77 -9.02
CA TYR A 448 2.30 -2.75 -9.21
C TYR A 448 2.67 -1.61 -10.17
N ASP A 449 2.61 -0.38 -9.66
CA ASP A 449 2.60 0.86 -10.44
C ASP A 449 4.01 1.35 -10.78
N PHE A 450 4.52 0.90 -11.91
CA PHE A 450 5.72 1.49 -12.50
C PHE A 450 5.36 2.57 -13.50
N HIS A 451 5.92 3.76 -13.31
CA HIS A 451 5.94 4.82 -14.31
C HIS A 451 7.01 4.54 -15.40
N PRO A 452 7.01 5.25 -16.54
CA PRO A 452 7.98 5.05 -17.62
C PRO A 452 9.44 5.24 -17.18
N THR A 453 10.14 4.15 -16.84
CA THR A 453 11.48 4.21 -16.24
C THR A 453 12.63 4.28 -17.26
N LYS A 454 12.36 4.13 -18.56
CA LYS A 454 13.38 4.13 -19.61
C LYS A 454 13.47 5.49 -20.31
N ARG A 455 14.68 6.05 -20.43
CA ARG A 455 14.96 7.17 -21.34
C ARG A 455 15.28 6.67 -22.75
N VAL A 456 14.63 7.25 -23.76
CA VAL A 456 14.90 6.99 -25.18
C VAL A 456 15.22 8.30 -25.89
N PHE A 457 16.47 8.48 -26.30
CA PHE A 457 16.87 9.62 -27.12
C PHE A 457 16.29 9.50 -28.53
N LEU A 458 15.82 10.61 -29.09
CA LEU A 458 15.20 10.62 -30.43
C LEU A 458 16.24 10.50 -31.56
N ASP A 459 17.49 10.80 -31.25
CA ASP A 459 18.66 10.52 -32.09
C ASP A 459 19.66 9.73 -31.27
N GLU A 460 19.83 8.44 -31.58
CA GLU A 460 20.72 7.52 -30.85
C GLU A 460 22.19 7.97 -30.89
N ASN A 461 22.58 8.80 -31.86
CA ASN A 461 23.94 9.34 -31.96
C ASN A 461 24.12 10.66 -31.18
N ASN A 462 23.05 11.17 -30.56
CA ASN A 462 23.07 12.44 -29.83
C ASN A 462 22.43 12.30 -28.43
N PRO A 463 23.19 11.80 -27.43
CA PRO A 463 22.73 11.72 -26.03
C PRO A 463 22.62 13.10 -25.33
N ALA A 464 22.85 14.19 -26.06
CA ALA A 464 22.53 15.56 -25.64
C ALA A 464 21.25 16.09 -26.32
N GLY A 465 20.65 15.29 -27.21
CA GLY A 465 19.43 15.62 -27.93
C GLY A 465 18.17 15.39 -27.12
N PRO A 466 17.00 15.69 -27.71
CA PRO A 466 15.72 15.42 -27.08
C PRO A 466 15.51 13.93 -26.83
N TRP A 467 14.72 13.62 -25.81
CA TRP A 467 14.39 12.28 -25.38
C TRP A 467 12.93 12.19 -24.94
N ARG A 468 12.42 10.96 -24.88
CA ARG A 468 11.12 10.62 -24.32
C ARG A 468 11.26 9.49 -23.31
N ASN A 469 10.30 9.40 -22.40
CA ASN A 469 10.23 8.26 -21.50
C ASN A 469 9.48 7.09 -22.15
N ALA A 470 9.75 5.88 -21.67
CA ALA A 470 9.14 4.66 -22.16
C ALA A 470 9.08 3.61 -21.05
N PHE A 471 8.14 2.68 -21.21
CA PHE A 471 8.04 1.51 -20.35
C PHE A 471 9.05 0.43 -20.69
N ARG A 472 9.35 -0.41 -19.70
CA ARG A 472 9.98 -1.71 -19.90
C ARG A 472 8.95 -2.81 -19.69
N LYS A 473 9.14 -3.94 -20.36
CA LYS A 473 8.25 -5.10 -20.20
C LYS A 473 8.27 -5.55 -18.73
N GLY A 474 7.09 -5.80 -18.14
CA GLY A 474 6.95 -6.20 -16.74
C GLY A 474 7.12 -5.07 -15.72
N ARG A 475 7.40 -3.84 -16.17
CA ARG A 475 7.46 -2.62 -15.35
C ARG A 475 6.56 -1.57 -16.01
N THR A 476 5.25 -1.76 -15.85
CA THR A 476 4.19 -0.92 -16.43
C THR A 476 3.09 -0.70 -15.41
N TRP A 477 2.10 0.13 -15.75
CA TRP A 477 0.83 0.21 -15.02
C TRP A 477 -0.05 -1.02 -15.28
N GLY A 478 -0.96 -1.32 -14.36
CA GLY A 478 -1.98 -2.37 -14.51
C GLY A 478 -1.63 -3.74 -13.90
N PRO A 479 -2.41 -4.78 -14.22
CA PRO A 479 -2.36 -6.07 -13.54
C PRO A 479 -1.03 -6.83 -13.74
N PRO A 480 -0.69 -7.77 -12.83
CA PRO A 480 -1.44 -8.16 -11.62
C PRO A 480 -1.47 -7.05 -10.56
N TYR A 481 -2.40 -7.17 -9.61
CA TYR A 481 -2.62 -6.21 -8.53
C TYR A 481 -2.37 -6.91 -7.19
N SER A 482 -1.96 -6.16 -6.17
CA SER A 482 -1.91 -6.74 -4.83
C SER A 482 -3.32 -7.02 -4.32
N GLY A 483 -3.47 -8.05 -3.50
CA GLY A 483 -4.65 -8.23 -2.65
C GLY A 483 -4.65 -7.23 -1.50
N LEU A 484 -5.67 -7.34 -0.66
CA LEU A 484 -5.70 -6.68 0.65
C LEU A 484 -4.64 -7.34 1.53
N SER A 485 -3.55 -6.63 1.78
CA SER A 485 -2.30 -7.18 2.32
C SER A 485 -1.94 -6.61 3.69
N LEU A 486 -1.04 -7.31 4.37
CA LEU A 486 -0.34 -6.83 5.56
C LEU A 486 1.14 -6.59 5.27
N PHE A 487 1.69 -5.52 5.83
CA PHE A 487 3.12 -5.26 5.83
C PHE A 487 3.74 -5.81 7.13
N PRO A 488 4.71 -6.74 7.06
CA PRO A 488 5.20 -7.43 8.25
C PRO A 488 6.33 -6.68 8.96
N ALA A 489 6.41 -6.81 10.29
CA ALA A 489 7.47 -6.20 11.11
C ALA A 489 8.88 -6.66 10.68
N ARG A 490 9.05 -7.94 10.32
CA ARG A 490 10.31 -8.47 9.76
C ARG A 490 10.80 -7.76 8.49
N SER A 491 9.96 -7.02 7.76
CA SER A 491 10.35 -6.26 6.56
C SER A 491 10.85 -4.84 6.86
N VAL A 492 10.97 -4.42 8.12
CA VAL A 492 11.55 -3.11 8.51
C VAL A 492 12.85 -3.26 9.29
N ILE A 493 13.23 -4.49 9.62
CA ILE A 493 14.38 -4.85 10.45
C ILE A 493 15.50 -5.37 9.55
N PRO A 494 16.72 -4.78 9.55
CA PRO A 494 17.85 -5.28 8.77
C PRO A 494 18.19 -6.75 9.08
N THR A 495 18.82 -7.49 8.17
CA THR A 495 19.22 -8.88 8.48
C THR A 495 20.27 -8.95 9.60
N GLU A 496 21.31 -8.13 9.51
CA GLU A 496 22.49 -8.18 10.39
C GLU A 496 22.62 -6.95 11.31
N MET A 497 22.35 -5.75 10.79
CA MET A 497 22.61 -4.50 11.52
C MET A 497 21.60 -4.30 12.65
N ARG A 498 22.08 -4.25 13.90
CA ARG A 498 21.27 -3.98 15.09
C ARG A 498 21.12 -2.47 15.32
N GLY A 499 20.10 -2.08 16.10
CA GLY A 499 19.87 -0.67 16.45
C GLY A 499 19.39 0.22 15.28
N LEU A 500 18.96 -0.36 14.17
CA LEU A 500 18.50 0.35 12.98
C LEU A 500 17.18 -0.25 12.46
N LEU A 501 16.26 0.59 12.00
CA LEU A 501 15.03 0.24 11.29
C LEU A 501 14.87 1.11 10.04
N GLY A 502 14.30 0.59 8.95
CA GLY A 502 13.87 1.40 7.79
C GLY A 502 12.40 1.80 7.90
N ALA A 503 12.01 3.01 7.45
CA ALA A 503 10.63 3.50 7.65
C ALA A 503 9.92 4.17 6.49
N GLN A 504 10.63 4.66 5.47
CA GLN A 504 10.02 5.39 4.36
C GLN A 504 9.82 4.45 3.17
N LYS A 505 10.49 4.69 2.05
CA LYS A 505 10.48 3.80 0.87
C LYS A 505 11.71 2.90 0.83
N ASN A 506 12.41 2.81 1.96
CA ASN A 506 13.67 2.11 2.19
C ASN A 506 13.46 0.81 2.98
N LEU A 507 12.40 0.08 2.64
CA LEU A 507 11.91 -1.10 3.36
C LEU A 507 12.36 -2.41 2.70
N GLY A 508 12.10 -3.52 3.38
CA GLY A 508 12.38 -4.89 2.94
C GLY A 508 11.32 -5.44 1.99
N TYR A 509 11.45 -5.11 0.71
CA TYR A 509 10.59 -5.60 -0.35
C TYR A 509 11.35 -5.72 -1.69
N THR A 510 10.82 -6.49 -2.63
CA THR A 510 11.36 -6.54 -3.99
C THR A 510 11.03 -5.25 -4.76
N SER A 511 11.68 -5.05 -5.90
CA SER A 511 11.41 -3.92 -6.79
C SER A 511 9.94 -3.90 -7.21
N ILE A 512 9.36 -5.07 -7.52
CA ILE A 512 7.95 -5.18 -7.93
C ILE A 512 7.04 -4.71 -6.80
N VAL A 513 7.22 -5.23 -5.59
CA VAL A 513 6.37 -4.85 -4.44
C VAL A 513 6.59 -3.39 -4.03
N SER A 514 7.81 -2.84 -4.15
CA SER A 514 8.06 -1.42 -3.85
C SER A 514 7.20 -0.46 -4.69
N SER A 515 6.77 -0.89 -5.88
CA SER A 515 5.88 -0.09 -6.73
C SER A 515 4.43 -0.03 -6.22
N ALA A 516 4.03 -1.00 -5.39
CA ALA A 516 2.72 -1.09 -4.76
C ALA A 516 2.69 -0.56 -3.31
N VAL A 517 3.86 -0.40 -2.67
CA VAL A 517 4.00 0.07 -1.28
C VAL A 517 4.78 1.39 -1.23
N ARG A 518 4.11 2.49 -1.56
CA ARG A 518 4.72 3.84 -1.66
C ARG A 518 3.75 5.01 -1.46
N LEU A 519 2.46 4.77 -1.31
CA LEU A 519 1.43 5.81 -1.22
C LEU A 519 1.44 6.52 0.13
N HIS A 520 0.74 7.65 0.23
CA HIS A 520 0.72 8.49 1.43
C HIS A 520 0.21 7.74 2.66
N ASP A 521 -0.88 7.01 2.53
CA ASP A 521 -1.49 6.24 3.61
C ASP A 521 -0.65 5.03 4.01
N GLN A 522 -0.05 4.35 3.04
CA GLN A 522 0.86 3.23 3.26
C GLN A 522 2.11 3.66 4.02
N SER A 523 2.76 4.75 3.60
CA SER A 523 3.95 5.29 4.29
C SER A 523 3.60 5.79 5.70
N MET A 524 2.43 6.42 5.90
CA MET A 524 1.94 6.80 7.23
C MET A 524 1.66 5.57 8.11
N ALA A 525 0.96 4.55 7.60
CA ALA A 525 0.60 3.36 8.35
C ALA A 525 1.82 2.51 8.73
N ILE A 526 2.77 2.34 7.81
CA ILE A 526 4.02 1.63 8.08
C ILE A 526 4.87 2.41 9.08
N GLY A 527 5.00 3.74 8.92
CA GLY A 527 5.68 4.60 9.89
C GLY A 527 5.05 4.49 11.29
N GLN A 528 3.73 4.49 11.38
CA GLN A 528 3.01 4.24 12.64
C GLN A 528 3.36 2.87 13.22
N GLY A 529 3.31 1.80 12.42
CA GLY A 529 3.70 0.44 12.81
C GLY A 529 5.13 0.36 13.38
N ILE A 530 6.08 1.03 12.73
CA ILE A 530 7.49 1.09 13.15
C ILE A 530 7.65 1.87 14.45
N GLY A 531 6.93 2.98 14.62
CA GLY A 531 6.93 3.71 15.89
C GLY A 531 6.44 2.85 17.06
N ALA A 532 5.43 2.01 16.84
CA ALA A 532 4.96 1.06 17.83
C ALA A 532 6.00 -0.04 18.13
N LEU A 533 6.65 -0.57 17.10
CA LEU A 533 7.75 -1.53 17.24
C LEU A 533 8.91 -0.94 18.05
N ALA A 534 9.35 0.26 17.70
CA ALA A 534 10.42 0.99 18.40
C ALA A 534 10.07 1.23 19.87
N ALA A 535 8.84 1.65 20.16
CA ALA A 535 8.40 1.84 21.54
C ALA A 535 8.41 0.53 22.34
N VAL A 536 7.96 -0.59 21.76
CA VAL A 536 8.04 -1.89 22.44
C VAL A 536 9.50 -2.31 22.64
N ALA A 537 10.37 -2.14 21.65
CA ALA A 537 11.79 -2.44 21.75
C ALA A 537 12.45 -1.68 22.92
N ILE A 538 12.29 -0.35 22.96
CA ILE A 538 12.86 0.55 23.98
C ILE A 538 12.27 0.23 25.36
N ASN A 539 10.94 0.27 25.50
CA ASN A 539 10.28 0.13 26.81
C ASN A 539 10.46 -1.25 27.46
N THR A 540 10.76 -2.27 26.65
CA THR A 540 10.98 -3.64 27.16
C THR A 540 12.44 -4.08 27.10
N ASN A 541 13.34 -3.22 26.60
CA ASN A 541 14.73 -3.54 26.30
C ASN A 541 14.85 -4.84 25.48
N THR A 542 14.00 -4.97 24.45
CA THR A 542 13.98 -6.13 23.54
C THR A 542 14.57 -5.73 22.20
N GLU A 543 15.52 -6.51 21.71
CA GLU A 543 16.10 -6.30 20.38
C GLU A 543 15.01 -6.43 19.30
N PRO A 544 14.87 -5.47 18.37
CA PRO A 544 13.90 -5.54 17.28
C PRO A 544 13.84 -6.88 16.55
N HIS A 545 15.00 -7.52 16.31
CA HIS A 545 15.12 -8.82 15.66
C HIS A 545 14.39 -9.96 16.36
N ALA A 546 14.16 -9.86 17.66
CA ALA A 546 13.44 -10.86 18.43
C ALA A 546 11.92 -10.66 18.41
N ILE A 547 11.45 -9.43 18.17
CA ILE A 547 10.04 -9.05 18.30
C ILE A 547 9.10 -9.85 17.38
N PRO A 548 9.38 -10.03 16.07
CA PRO A 548 8.52 -10.82 15.17
C PRO A 548 8.26 -12.26 15.61
N PHE A 549 9.08 -12.78 16.53
CA PHE A 549 9.05 -14.16 17.02
C PHE A 549 8.62 -14.26 18.49
N GLN A 550 8.18 -13.14 19.10
CA GLN A 550 7.72 -13.08 20.48
C GLN A 550 6.26 -12.61 20.54
N PRO A 551 5.30 -13.54 20.77
CA PRO A 551 3.87 -13.20 20.77
C PRO A 551 3.53 -12.06 21.73
N ALA A 552 4.11 -12.08 22.94
CA ALA A 552 3.90 -11.05 23.95
C ALA A 552 4.42 -9.65 23.52
N ALA A 553 5.41 -9.57 22.64
CA ALA A 553 5.89 -8.30 22.08
C ALA A 553 4.95 -7.81 20.97
N LEU A 554 4.55 -8.69 20.06
CA LEU A 554 3.57 -8.38 19.00
C LEU A 554 2.23 -7.90 19.56
N GLU A 555 1.74 -8.54 20.63
CA GLU A 555 0.50 -8.12 21.30
C GLU A 555 0.56 -6.68 21.83
N LYS A 556 1.72 -6.24 22.31
CA LYS A 556 1.93 -4.86 22.76
C LYS A 556 1.92 -3.88 21.58
N ILE A 557 2.52 -4.28 20.44
CA ILE A 557 2.49 -3.48 19.20
C ILE A 557 1.04 -3.31 18.74
N TRP A 558 0.30 -4.40 18.54
CA TRP A 558 -1.08 -4.36 18.07
C TRP A 558 -2.00 -3.60 19.02
N SER A 559 -1.83 -3.79 20.33
CA SER A 559 -2.62 -3.04 21.32
C SER A 559 -2.29 -1.56 21.35
N GLY A 560 -1.03 -1.18 21.13
CA GLY A 560 -0.63 0.22 20.98
C GLY A 560 -1.16 0.87 19.70
N LEU A 561 -1.17 0.11 18.59
CA LEU A 561 -1.69 0.57 17.29
C LEU A 561 -3.22 0.73 17.31
N CYS A 562 -3.96 -0.20 17.92
CA CYS A 562 -5.41 -0.11 18.08
C CYS A 562 -5.86 0.65 19.34
N ALA A 563 -4.97 1.35 20.04
CA ALA A 563 -5.34 2.10 21.22
C ALA A 563 -6.32 3.23 20.87
N ASN A 564 -7.57 3.09 21.28
CA ASN A 564 -8.58 4.12 21.11
C ASN A 564 -8.56 5.07 22.32
N SER A 565 -8.23 6.33 22.08
CA SER A 565 -8.22 7.39 23.09
C SER A 565 -8.90 8.63 22.52
N PRO A 566 -9.36 9.59 23.34
CA PRO A 566 -10.01 10.80 22.85
C PRO A 566 -9.19 11.60 21.82
N ASN A 567 -7.87 11.40 21.78
CA ASN A 567 -6.94 12.10 20.90
C ASN A 567 -6.23 11.17 19.90
N SER A 568 -6.68 9.92 19.74
CA SER A 568 -6.11 8.98 18.78
C SER A 568 -7.17 8.19 18.04
N ILE A 569 -6.96 8.02 16.74
CA ILE A 569 -7.77 7.11 15.93
C ILE A 569 -7.06 5.75 15.91
N PRO A 570 -7.73 4.64 16.26
CA PRO A 570 -7.10 3.34 16.21
C PRO A 570 -6.68 2.97 14.78
N ALA A 571 -5.51 2.36 14.63
CA ALA A 571 -5.03 1.85 13.35
C ALA A 571 -5.76 0.54 12.97
N MET A 572 -5.88 0.31 11.66
CA MET A 572 -6.38 -0.93 11.11
C MET A 572 -5.26 -1.96 11.03
N LEU A 573 -5.48 -3.12 11.65
CA LEU A 573 -4.53 -4.25 11.68
C LEU A 573 -4.92 -5.35 10.72
N TRP A 574 -6.18 -5.38 10.26
CA TRP A 574 -6.66 -6.30 9.24
C TRP A 574 -7.53 -5.53 8.23
N PRO A 575 -7.31 -5.67 6.91
CA PRO A 575 -7.87 -4.80 5.89
C PRO A 575 -9.34 -5.11 5.56
N TRP A 576 -10.21 -5.07 6.58
CA TRP A 576 -11.66 -5.20 6.44
C TRP A 576 -12.23 -4.02 5.66
N ARG A 577 -12.97 -4.30 4.58
CA ARG A 577 -13.46 -3.28 3.65
C ARG A 577 -14.60 -2.42 4.19
N ASP A 578 -15.29 -2.89 5.22
CA ASP A 578 -16.57 -2.34 5.71
C ASP A 578 -16.53 -1.91 7.19
N LEU A 579 -15.35 -1.82 7.80
CA LEU A 579 -15.21 -1.57 9.23
C LEU A 579 -14.53 -0.23 9.52
N GLU A 580 -15.34 0.80 9.76
CA GLU A 580 -14.89 2.15 10.10
C GLU A 580 -14.28 2.23 11.52
N PRO A 581 -13.26 3.08 11.76
CA PRO A 581 -12.56 3.17 13.04
C PRO A 581 -13.40 3.71 14.20
N ASP A 582 -14.55 4.34 13.93
CA ASP A 582 -15.51 4.80 14.94
C ASP A 582 -16.54 3.73 15.34
N HIS A 583 -16.60 2.61 14.63
CA HIS A 583 -17.48 1.50 14.97
C HIS A 583 -17.09 0.88 16.33
N PRO A 584 -18.02 0.61 17.26
CA PRO A 584 -17.69 0.09 18.60
C PRO A 584 -16.89 -1.22 18.61
N ALA A 585 -17.09 -2.05 17.59
CA ALA A 585 -16.38 -3.33 17.46
C ALA A 585 -14.99 -3.21 16.81
N PHE A 586 -14.59 -2.04 16.29
CA PHE A 586 -13.39 -1.89 15.46
C PHE A 586 -12.13 -2.49 16.12
N VAL A 587 -11.87 -2.12 17.37
CA VAL A 587 -10.70 -2.60 18.12
C VAL A 587 -10.78 -4.11 18.35
N ALA A 588 -11.93 -4.62 18.79
CA ALA A 588 -12.10 -6.05 19.08
C ALA A 588 -11.91 -6.90 17.82
N VAL A 589 -12.54 -6.50 16.71
CA VAL A 589 -12.44 -7.21 15.43
C VAL A 589 -11.00 -7.21 14.92
N ASN A 590 -10.33 -6.07 14.88
CA ASN A 590 -8.92 -5.99 14.43
C ASN A 590 -8.00 -6.85 15.30
N GLN A 591 -8.15 -6.77 16.63
CA GLN A 591 -7.33 -7.53 17.57
C GLN A 591 -7.56 -9.04 17.48
N LEU A 592 -8.81 -9.47 17.28
CA LEU A 592 -9.13 -10.88 17.06
C LEU A 592 -8.65 -11.37 15.68
N SER A 593 -8.76 -10.54 14.64
CA SER A 593 -8.38 -10.90 13.27
C SER A 593 -6.87 -11.09 13.13
N ILE A 594 -6.05 -10.11 13.57
CA ILE A 594 -4.59 -10.20 13.48
C ILE A 594 -4.01 -11.35 14.32
N ARG A 595 -4.70 -11.76 15.38
CA ARG A 595 -4.36 -12.93 16.20
C ARG A 595 -4.93 -14.24 15.66
N GLN A 596 -5.62 -14.20 14.51
CA GLN A 596 -6.27 -15.36 13.89
C GLN A 596 -7.25 -16.08 14.84
N LEU A 597 -8.05 -15.31 15.59
CA LEU A 597 -9.05 -15.80 16.55
C LEU A 597 -10.48 -15.77 16.00
N LEU A 598 -10.65 -15.35 14.74
CA LEU A 598 -11.91 -15.39 13.99
C LEU A 598 -11.76 -16.35 12.81
N PRO A 599 -12.83 -17.06 12.41
CA PRO A 599 -12.83 -17.81 11.16
C PRO A 599 -12.84 -16.78 10.02
N ILE A 600 -11.72 -16.68 9.32
CA ILE A 600 -11.52 -15.74 8.20
C ILE A 600 -11.25 -16.55 6.95
N ASP A 601 -11.94 -16.17 5.90
CA ASP A 601 -11.82 -16.71 4.56
C ASP A 601 -10.97 -15.77 3.69
N PRO A 602 -10.08 -16.26 2.81
CA PRO A 602 -9.32 -15.40 1.90
C PRO A 602 -10.20 -14.48 1.05
N THR A 603 -11.43 -14.89 0.77
CA THR A 603 -12.38 -14.16 -0.08
C THR A 603 -13.42 -13.35 0.71
N GLU A 604 -13.59 -13.61 2.01
CA GLU A 604 -14.46 -12.82 2.90
C GLU A 604 -13.71 -11.58 3.39
N VAL A 605 -13.77 -10.51 2.60
CA VAL A 605 -13.04 -9.25 2.87
C VAL A 605 -13.86 -8.20 3.61
N GLU A 606 -15.12 -8.51 3.92
CA GLU A 606 -16.04 -7.69 4.71
C GLU A 606 -16.34 -8.42 6.02
N PHE A 607 -16.23 -7.71 7.15
CA PHE A 607 -16.50 -8.30 8.45
C PHE A 607 -17.99 -8.38 8.77
N GLN A 608 -18.79 -7.43 8.26
CA GLN A 608 -20.24 -7.32 8.43
C GLN A 608 -20.66 -7.20 9.91
N ALA A 609 -20.12 -6.19 10.60
CA ALA A 609 -20.24 -6.04 12.05
C ALA A 609 -21.69 -6.01 12.56
N ASP A 610 -22.62 -5.43 11.81
CA ASP A 610 -24.04 -5.29 12.18
C ASP A 610 -24.91 -6.48 11.75
N SER A 611 -24.34 -7.44 11.02
CA SER A 611 -25.06 -8.64 10.59
C SER A 611 -25.19 -9.65 11.75
N PRO A 612 -26.24 -10.51 11.77
CA PRO A 612 -26.40 -11.54 12.80
C PRO A 612 -25.17 -12.44 12.92
N ALA A 613 -24.74 -12.71 14.16
CA ALA A 613 -23.72 -13.71 14.45
C ALA A 613 -24.36 -15.11 14.43
N GLU A 614 -24.42 -15.70 13.25
CA GLU A 614 -24.99 -17.04 13.05
C GLU A 614 -24.33 -18.07 13.98
N LYS A 615 -25.14 -18.99 14.51
CA LYS A 615 -24.69 -19.96 15.52
C LYS A 615 -23.46 -20.77 15.08
N PRO A 616 -23.39 -21.32 13.84
CA PRO A 616 -22.20 -22.04 13.38
C PRO A 616 -20.94 -21.17 13.37
N TRP A 617 -21.06 -19.90 12.96
CA TRP A 617 -19.94 -18.96 12.96
C TRP A 617 -19.45 -18.64 14.38
N ARG A 618 -20.37 -18.42 15.33
CA ARG A 618 -20.03 -18.21 16.76
C ARG A 618 -19.33 -19.42 17.37
N GLU A 619 -19.79 -20.62 17.05
CA GLU A 619 -19.19 -21.88 17.51
C GLU A 619 -17.78 -22.05 16.92
N ALA A 620 -17.60 -21.78 15.63
CA ALA A 620 -16.29 -21.81 14.97
C ALA A 620 -15.30 -20.79 15.57
N ALA A 621 -15.72 -19.53 15.75
CA ALA A 621 -14.89 -18.51 16.38
C ALA A 621 -14.51 -18.87 17.82
N SER A 622 -15.46 -19.40 18.60
CA SER A 622 -15.20 -19.86 19.97
C SER A 622 -14.22 -21.03 20.01
N ALA A 623 -14.36 -21.99 19.09
CA ALA A 623 -13.47 -23.15 18.98
C ALA A 623 -12.06 -22.72 18.58
N LEU A 624 -11.93 -21.81 17.61
CA LEU A 624 -10.66 -21.27 17.16
C LEU A 624 -9.94 -20.53 18.29
N ALA A 625 -10.65 -19.65 19.01
CA ALA A 625 -10.08 -18.94 20.16
C ALA A 625 -9.63 -19.89 21.28
N LYS A 626 -10.43 -20.91 21.61
CA LYS A 626 -10.05 -21.96 22.58
C LYS A 626 -8.77 -22.69 22.16
N SER A 627 -8.67 -23.05 20.88
CA SER A 627 -7.52 -23.76 20.33
C SER A 627 -6.25 -22.90 20.33
N ARG A 628 -6.32 -21.69 19.76
CA ARG A 628 -5.17 -20.79 19.58
C ARG A 628 -4.62 -20.22 20.89
N LEU A 629 -5.46 -20.10 21.90
CA LEU A 629 -5.07 -19.58 23.22
C LEU A 629 -4.91 -20.69 24.28
N ALA A 630 -5.10 -21.95 23.89
CA ALA A 630 -5.07 -23.11 24.79
C ALA A 630 -5.95 -22.94 26.05
N ILE A 631 -7.16 -22.38 25.90
CA ILE A 631 -8.12 -22.16 26.99
C ILE A 631 -9.32 -23.10 26.90
N SER A 632 -9.77 -23.65 28.04
CA SER A 632 -11.00 -24.45 28.13
C SER A 632 -12.23 -23.63 28.50
N ASP A 633 -12.04 -22.59 29.31
CA ASP A 633 -13.10 -21.88 30.03
C ASP A 633 -13.53 -20.61 29.29
N LEU A 634 -13.95 -20.76 28.03
CA LEU A 634 -14.57 -19.68 27.25
C LEU A 634 -16.07 -19.93 27.15
N THR A 635 -16.86 -19.03 27.73
CA THR A 635 -18.33 -19.09 27.75
C THR A 635 -18.89 -17.90 26.98
N MET A 636 -19.42 -18.14 25.79
CA MET A 636 -20.07 -17.10 24.99
C MET A 636 -21.57 -17.03 25.29
N PRO A 637 -22.19 -15.83 25.24
CA PRO A 637 -23.63 -15.71 25.43
C PRO A 637 -24.40 -16.43 24.30
N ASP A 638 -25.51 -17.08 24.64
CA ASP A 638 -26.37 -17.81 23.70
C ASP A 638 -27.52 -16.95 23.14
N GLU A 639 -27.48 -15.64 23.40
CA GLU A 639 -28.47 -14.68 22.88
C GLU A 639 -28.19 -14.32 21.41
N GLU A 640 -29.24 -13.87 20.72
CA GLU A 640 -29.09 -13.26 19.39
C GLU A 640 -28.30 -11.96 19.54
N MET A 641 -27.26 -11.81 18.73
CA MET A 641 -26.36 -10.66 18.74
C MET A 641 -25.75 -10.48 17.34
N THR A 642 -25.21 -9.31 17.06
CA THR A 642 -24.46 -9.06 15.83
C THR A 642 -23.05 -9.64 15.89
N ARG A 643 -22.38 -9.79 14.74
CA ARG A 643 -20.97 -10.21 14.66
C ARG A 643 -20.05 -9.28 15.45
N GLY A 644 -20.33 -7.98 15.43
CA GLY A 644 -19.61 -6.96 16.18
C GLY A 644 -19.80 -7.11 17.70
N GLU A 645 -21.02 -7.31 18.17
CA GLU A 645 -21.32 -7.57 19.59
C GLU A 645 -20.62 -8.86 20.08
N PHE A 646 -20.66 -9.92 19.26
CA PHE A 646 -19.94 -11.17 19.55
C PHE A 646 -18.44 -10.94 19.65
N ALA A 647 -17.84 -10.22 18.70
CA ALA A 647 -16.40 -9.92 18.70
C ALA A 647 -15.99 -9.14 19.96
N ILE A 648 -16.77 -8.14 20.37
CA ILE A 648 -16.54 -7.39 21.62
C ILE A 648 -16.60 -8.34 22.82
N ALA A 649 -17.64 -9.18 22.91
CA ALA A 649 -17.79 -10.14 24.00
C ALA A 649 -16.64 -11.15 24.05
N LEU A 650 -16.21 -11.67 22.90
CA LEU A 650 -15.10 -12.62 22.80
C LEU A 650 -13.79 -11.95 23.23
N TRP A 651 -13.49 -10.78 22.67
CA TRP A 651 -12.29 -10.01 23.01
C TRP A 651 -12.21 -9.71 24.50
N SER A 652 -13.33 -9.33 25.14
CA SER A 652 -13.38 -9.07 26.59
C SER A 652 -12.97 -10.26 27.46
N GLN A 653 -13.10 -11.49 26.96
CA GLN A 653 -12.70 -12.71 27.69
C GLN A 653 -11.25 -13.11 27.38
N VAL A 654 -10.76 -12.81 26.17
CA VAL A 654 -9.49 -13.34 25.67
C VAL A 654 -8.34 -12.33 25.61
N HIS A 655 -8.60 -11.02 25.72
CA HIS A 655 -7.57 -9.98 25.52
C HIS A 655 -6.34 -10.07 26.44
N SER A 656 -6.46 -10.76 27.58
CA SER A 656 -5.40 -10.95 28.56
C SER A 656 -4.70 -12.31 28.43
N LYS A 657 -5.12 -13.14 27.48
CA LYS A 657 -4.56 -14.47 27.26
C LYS A 657 -3.43 -14.37 26.21
N PRO A 658 -2.25 -14.94 26.49
CA PRO A 658 -1.15 -14.91 25.55
C PRO A 658 -1.49 -15.76 24.31
N LEU A 659 -1.05 -15.29 23.15
CA LEU A 659 -1.05 -16.04 21.91
C LEU A 659 0.05 -17.11 21.94
N GLU A 660 -0.32 -18.35 21.62
CA GLU A 660 0.63 -19.45 21.42
C GLU A 660 0.95 -19.55 19.93
N LEU A 661 2.18 -19.21 19.54
CA LEU A 661 2.66 -19.47 18.20
C LEU A 661 3.18 -20.92 18.11
N PRO A 662 2.75 -21.71 17.11
CA PRO A 662 3.19 -23.09 16.97
C PRO A 662 4.71 -23.16 16.78
N ASN A 663 5.33 -24.14 17.43
CA ASN A 663 6.76 -24.41 17.31
C ASN A 663 6.95 -25.94 17.23
N LEU A 664 6.63 -26.48 16.07
CA LEU A 664 6.59 -27.91 15.78
C LEU A 664 7.99 -28.47 15.47
N LYS A 665 8.85 -27.70 14.78
CA LYS A 665 10.28 -28.02 14.59
C LYS A 665 11.17 -26.79 14.80
N PRO A 666 12.47 -26.97 15.13
CA PRO A 666 13.37 -25.86 15.45
C PRO A 666 13.63 -24.83 14.33
N ASP A 667 13.65 -25.27 13.07
CA ASP A 667 14.03 -24.45 11.89
C ASP A 667 12.92 -24.41 10.80
N ASP A 668 11.74 -24.94 11.14
CA ASP A 668 10.55 -25.15 10.30
C ASP A 668 9.37 -25.25 11.28
N ARG A 669 9.01 -24.10 11.86
CA ARG A 669 8.19 -23.99 13.09
C ARG A 669 6.75 -24.44 12.88
N ASP A 670 6.23 -24.37 11.67
CA ASP A 670 4.90 -24.84 11.31
C ASP A 670 4.91 -26.24 10.67
N ALA A 671 6.10 -26.81 10.49
CA ALA A 671 6.37 -28.14 9.95
C ALA A 671 5.96 -28.35 8.48
N ASP A 672 5.79 -27.28 7.70
CA ASP A 672 5.34 -27.32 6.31
C ASP A 672 6.44 -27.76 5.30
N GLY A 673 7.69 -27.81 5.77
CA GLY A 673 8.85 -28.24 4.98
C GLY A 673 9.64 -27.09 4.34
N ILE A 674 9.32 -25.85 4.68
CA ILE A 674 10.04 -24.64 4.29
C ILE A 674 10.76 -24.09 5.51
N ALA A 675 12.01 -23.64 5.32
CA ALA A 675 12.77 -23.11 6.43
C ALA A 675 12.23 -21.73 6.83
N ASP A 676 12.12 -21.47 8.14
CA ASP A 676 11.58 -20.22 8.70
C ASP A 676 12.23 -18.95 8.10
N GLU A 677 13.50 -19.06 7.70
CA GLU A 677 14.28 -17.97 7.09
C GLU A 677 13.72 -17.50 5.73
N VAL A 678 13.10 -18.40 4.97
CA VAL A 678 12.53 -18.10 3.64
C VAL A 678 11.01 -18.23 3.60
N ASP A 679 10.41 -18.76 4.67
CA ASP A 679 8.97 -18.89 4.84
C ASP A 679 8.31 -17.52 5.12
N PRO A 680 7.30 -17.10 4.31
CA PRO A 680 6.48 -15.93 4.62
C PRO A 680 5.62 -16.12 5.87
N LEU A 681 5.21 -17.34 6.22
CA LEU A 681 4.27 -17.68 7.29
C LEU A 681 4.79 -18.78 8.24
N PRO A 682 5.94 -18.58 8.93
CA PRO A 682 6.63 -19.59 9.76
C PRO A 682 5.84 -20.13 10.97
N TYR A 683 4.59 -19.72 11.12
CA TYR A 683 3.72 -20.09 12.23
C TYR A 683 2.32 -20.54 11.76
N THR A 684 2.13 -20.74 10.46
CA THR A 684 0.84 -21.14 9.87
C THR A 684 0.87 -22.62 9.50
N THR A 685 0.43 -23.49 10.40
CA THR A 685 0.46 -24.94 10.16
C THR A 685 -0.35 -25.34 8.92
N GLY A 686 0.31 -25.84 7.88
CA GLY A 686 -0.32 -26.51 6.73
C GLY A 686 -0.57 -25.62 5.51
N THR A 687 0.52 -25.15 4.87
CA THR A 687 0.66 -24.34 3.65
C THR A 687 1.05 -22.88 3.87
N THR A 688 1.97 -22.41 3.02
CA THR A 688 2.56 -21.06 2.97
C THR A 688 1.61 -19.94 2.60
N SER A 689 0.35 -20.26 2.31
CA SER A 689 -0.65 -19.33 1.82
C SER A 689 -2.02 -19.98 2.00
N TRP A 690 -3.09 -19.28 1.62
CA TRP A 690 -4.43 -19.85 1.57
C TRP A 690 -4.58 -21.05 0.59
N THR A 691 -3.51 -21.61 0.02
CA THR A 691 -3.55 -22.59 -1.08
C THR A 691 -4.23 -23.93 -0.77
N ASP A 692 -4.27 -24.36 0.49
CA ASP A 692 -5.07 -25.54 0.90
C ASP A 692 -6.52 -25.16 1.28
N TRP A 693 -6.87 -23.88 1.21
CA TRP A 693 -8.26 -23.46 1.36
C TRP A 693 -9.06 -23.98 0.17
N LYS A 694 -10.00 -24.86 0.48
CA LYS A 694 -11.09 -25.20 -0.42
C LYS A 694 -12.34 -24.53 0.14
N PRO A 695 -13.15 -23.88 -0.71
CA PRO A 695 -14.49 -23.51 -0.29
C PRO A 695 -15.20 -24.78 0.18
N ASP A 696 -16.23 -24.62 1.02
CA ASP A 696 -17.13 -25.73 1.28
C ASP A 696 -17.55 -26.32 -0.08
N PRO A 697 -17.50 -27.65 -0.28
CA PRO A 697 -17.91 -28.24 -1.57
C PRO A 697 -19.34 -27.85 -1.96
N THR A 698 -20.17 -27.42 -1.01
CA THR A 698 -21.50 -26.89 -1.29
C THR A 698 -21.52 -25.42 -1.73
N GLU A 699 -20.37 -24.76 -1.82
CA GLU A 699 -20.22 -23.33 -2.14
C GLU A 699 -19.15 -23.05 -3.20
N ASP A 700 -18.39 -24.05 -3.65
CA ASP A 700 -17.28 -23.87 -4.59
C ASP A 700 -17.72 -23.70 -6.06
N GLY A 701 -18.97 -24.05 -6.36
CA GLY A 701 -19.58 -23.99 -7.69
C GLY A 701 -19.16 -25.14 -8.59
N LEU A 702 -18.45 -26.14 -8.06
CA LEU A 702 -17.98 -27.31 -8.74
C LEU A 702 -18.73 -28.53 -8.21
N PRO A 703 -19.29 -29.33 -9.11
CA PRO A 703 -20.13 -30.43 -8.69
C PRO A 703 -19.26 -31.52 -8.03
N ASP A 704 -19.57 -31.90 -6.79
CA ASP A 704 -18.83 -32.88 -5.98
C ASP A 704 -18.28 -34.09 -6.75
N GLU A 705 -17.06 -34.53 -6.41
CA GLU A 705 -16.42 -35.70 -7.01
C GLU A 705 -17.24 -36.98 -6.75
N ARG A 706 -17.91 -37.43 -7.82
CA ARG A 706 -18.60 -38.72 -8.02
C ARG A 706 -19.98 -38.84 -7.37
N ALA A 707 -21.00 -38.43 -8.12
CA ALA A 707 -22.20 -39.26 -8.21
C ALA A 707 -21.77 -40.69 -8.57
N ALA A 708 -22.34 -41.70 -7.92
CA ALA A 708 -22.07 -43.08 -8.30
C ALA A 708 -22.54 -43.26 -9.76
N ALA A 709 -21.68 -43.77 -10.65
CA ALA A 709 -22.00 -43.84 -12.09
C ALA A 709 -23.27 -44.64 -12.39
N ASP A 710 -23.72 -45.47 -11.44
CA ASP A 710 -24.94 -46.25 -11.45
C ASP A 710 -26.20 -45.50 -10.99
N THR A 711 -26.07 -44.33 -10.33
CA THR A 711 -27.20 -43.49 -9.90
C THR A 711 -27.38 -42.24 -10.76
N LEU A 712 -26.36 -41.80 -11.51
CA LEU A 712 -26.45 -40.59 -12.31
C LEU A 712 -27.42 -40.74 -13.49
N VAL A 713 -28.41 -39.84 -13.59
CA VAL A 713 -29.41 -39.84 -14.66
C VAL A 713 -29.07 -38.81 -15.74
N ALA A 714 -28.83 -37.56 -15.34
CA ALA A 714 -28.51 -36.47 -16.25
C ALA A 714 -27.78 -35.33 -15.53
N GLN A 715 -27.02 -34.55 -16.31
CA GLN A 715 -26.35 -33.34 -15.85
C GLN A 715 -26.48 -32.26 -16.92
N PHE A 716 -26.85 -31.07 -16.49
CA PHE A 716 -26.99 -29.90 -17.36
C PHE A 716 -26.14 -28.77 -16.83
N TYR A 717 -25.59 -27.97 -17.73
CA TYR A 717 -25.01 -26.67 -17.42
C TYR A 717 -25.63 -25.62 -18.32
N PHE A 718 -25.73 -24.41 -17.80
CA PHE A 718 -26.54 -23.36 -18.39
C PHE A 718 -25.62 -22.24 -18.89
N GLY A 719 -25.76 -21.87 -20.16
CA GLY A 719 -24.83 -20.95 -20.80
C GLY A 719 -25.34 -20.38 -22.12
N GLY A 720 -24.46 -19.71 -22.86
CA GLY A 720 -24.77 -19.20 -24.20
C GLY A 720 -24.61 -20.29 -25.26
N PRO A 721 -25.13 -20.08 -26.49
CA PRO A 721 -24.95 -21.04 -27.59
C PRO A 721 -23.49 -21.29 -28.01
N GLU A 722 -22.58 -20.38 -27.67
CA GLU A 722 -21.15 -20.44 -28.00
C GLU A 722 -20.28 -20.84 -26.80
N THR A 723 -20.89 -21.32 -25.70
CA THR A 723 -20.16 -21.76 -24.52
C THR A 723 -19.40 -23.06 -24.79
N ASP A 724 -18.16 -23.15 -24.29
CA ASP A 724 -17.31 -24.34 -24.42
C ASP A 724 -17.97 -25.59 -23.84
N GLU A 725 -17.72 -26.75 -24.46
CA GLU A 725 -18.22 -28.05 -24.00
C GLU A 725 -17.59 -28.45 -22.65
N VAL A 726 -18.41 -29.02 -21.76
CA VAL A 726 -17.97 -29.57 -20.47
C VAL A 726 -18.19 -31.08 -20.45
N ASP A 727 -17.13 -31.84 -20.18
CA ASP A 727 -17.21 -33.30 -20.10
C ASP A 727 -18.32 -33.76 -19.14
N SER A 728 -19.16 -34.68 -19.61
CA SER A 728 -20.30 -35.27 -18.87
C SER A 728 -21.51 -34.37 -18.61
N PHE A 729 -21.51 -33.13 -19.09
CA PHE A 729 -22.64 -32.20 -18.96
C PHE A 729 -23.28 -31.87 -20.33
N VAL A 730 -24.60 -31.68 -20.34
CA VAL A 730 -25.36 -31.21 -21.52
C VAL A 730 -25.57 -29.70 -21.42
N LEU A 731 -25.22 -28.95 -22.47
CA LEU A 731 -25.45 -27.51 -22.52
C LEU A 731 -26.94 -27.21 -22.74
N ASP A 732 -27.54 -26.47 -21.82
CA ASP A 732 -28.81 -25.77 -22.05
C ASP A 732 -28.52 -24.30 -22.36
N SER A 733 -28.77 -23.92 -23.61
CA SER A 733 -28.57 -22.56 -24.12
C SER A 733 -29.78 -21.63 -23.95
N GLY A 734 -30.76 -22.00 -23.13
CA GLY A 734 -31.96 -21.23 -22.86
C GLY A 734 -33.09 -21.44 -23.88
N ALA A 735 -33.15 -22.61 -24.51
CA ALA A 735 -34.16 -22.93 -25.52
C ALA A 735 -35.53 -23.23 -24.89
N VAL A 736 -36.62 -23.00 -25.63
CA VAL A 736 -37.96 -23.42 -25.20
C VAL A 736 -38.06 -24.94 -25.19
N TYR A 737 -38.74 -25.51 -24.19
CA TYR A 737 -38.98 -26.95 -24.07
C TYR A 737 -39.50 -27.54 -25.39
N SER A 738 -38.97 -28.71 -25.75
CA SER A 738 -39.45 -29.48 -26.89
C SER A 738 -39.39 -30.98 -26.60
N ASP A 739 -40.40 -31.72 -27.05
CA ASP A 739 -40.43 -33.18 -26.87
C ASP A 739 -39.29 -33.90 -27.59
N SER A 740 -38.68 -33.28 -28.62
CA SER A 740 -37.55 -33.85 -29.35
C SER A 740 -36.25 -33.82 -28.57
N GLU A 741 -35.98 -32.72 -27.86
CA GLU A 741 -34.81 -32.59 -27.00
C GLU A 741 -35.07 -33.20 -25.62
N GLY A 742 -36.34 -33.21 -25.20
CA GLY A 742 -36.79 -33.75 -23.93
C GLY A 742 -36.50 -32.86 -22.72
N TYR A 743 -36.03 -31.63 -22.93
CA TYR A 743 -35.87 -30.61 -21.91
C TYR A 743 -36.05 -29.20 -22.48
N GLY A 744 -36.14 -28.22 -21.59
CA GLY A 744 -36.02 -26.79 -21.91
C GLY A 744 -36.93 -25.90 -21.08
N TRP A 745 -36.99 -24.63 -21.43
CA TRP A 745 -37.66 -23.58 -20.67
C TRP A 745 -39.09 -23.31 -21.16
N ARG A 746 -39.97 -22.80 -20.30
CA ARG A 746 -41.33 -22.39 -20.70
C ARG A 746 -41.33 -21.23 -21.71
N ARG A 747 -40.35 -20.34 -21.63
CA ARG A 747 -40.04 -19.32 -22.66
C ARG A 747 -38.54 -19.28 -22.91
N SER A 748 -38.14 -18.68 -24.03
CA SER A 748 -36.73 -18.59 -24.40
C SER A 748 -35.95 -17.71 -23.40
N LEU A 749 -34.88 -18.27 -22.84
CA LEU A 749 -33.85 -17.57 -22.07
C LEU A 749 -32.54 -17.38 -22.85
N ARG A 750 -32.52 -17.66 -24.16
CA ARG A 750 -31.32 -17.53 -25.03
C ARG A 750 -30.57 -16.20 -24.93
N ASP A 751 -31.25 -15.10 -24.62
CA ASP A 751 -30.63 -13.77 -24.48
C ASP A 751 -30.22 -13.46 -23.02
N ASN A 752 -30.57 -14.33 -22.08
CA ASN A 752 -30.37 -14.16 -20.64
C ASN A 752 -29.27 -15.09 -20.12
N HIS A 753 -28.10 -15.04 -20.75
CA HIS A 753 -26.93 -15.77 -20.31
C HIS A 753 -25.77 -14.81 -19.99
N ARG A 754 -24.80 -15.29 -19.23
CA ARG A 754 -23.51 -14.64 -19.06
C ARG A 754 -22.41 -15.69 -19.19
N ASP A 755 -21.28 -15.23 -19.71
CA ASP A 755 -19.99 -15.90 -19.62
C ASP A 755 -19.00 -14.85 -19.11
N ARG A 756 -18.33 -15.15 -18.01
CA ARG A 756 -17.42 -14.22 -17.33
C ARG A 756 -15.97 -14.40 -17.77
N GLY A 757 -15.57 -15.56 -18.28
CA GLY A 757 -14.22 -15.85 -18.75
C GLY A 757 -13.10 -15.56 -17.73
N ALA A 758 -13.40 -15.57 -16.42
CA ALA A 758 -12.46 -15.20 -15.37
C ALA A 758 -11.62 -16.38 -14.85
N SER A 759 -12.03 -17.62 -15.12
CA SER A 759 -11.31 -18.84 -14.74
C SER A 759 -11.37 -19.90 -15.86
N THR A 760 -10.64 -21.00 -15.68
CA THR A 760 -10.67 -22.15 -16.61
C THR A 760 -11.84 -23.12 -16.34
N PHE A 761 -12.72 -22.82 -15.38
CA PHE A 761 -13.81 -23.70 -14.97
C PHE A 761 -15.16 -23.23 -15.54
N THR A 762 -15.53 -23.71 -16.73
CA THR A 762 -16.75 -23.29 -17.45
C THR A 762 -18.02 -23.30 -16.60
N LEU A 763 -18.20 -24.31 -15.73
CA LEU A 763 -19.35 -24.44 -14.84
C LEU A 763 -19.54 -23.26 -13.87
N LYS A 764 -18.47 -22.54 -13.53
CA LYS A 764 -18.49 -21.35 -12.67
C LYS A 764 -18.66 -20.05 -13.45
N GLU A 765 -18.18 -20.04 -14.69
CA GLU A 765 -18.13 -18.83 -15.53
C GLU A 765 -19.43 -18.60 -16.31
N THR A 766 -20.24 -19.65 -16.52
CA THR A 766 -21.47 -19.57 -17.30
C THR A 766 -22.73 -19.84 -16.50
N PHE A 767 -23.78 -19.08 -16.79
CA PHE A 767 -25.11 -19.28 -16.22
C PHE A 767 -26.21 -18.72 -17.12
N LEU A 768 -27.43 -19.23 -16.94
CA LEU A 768 -28.67 -18.55 -17.36
C LEU A 768 -29.28 -17.82 -16.17
N PHE A 769 -30.03 -16.74 -16.42
CA PHE A 769 -30.67 -16.00 -15.34
C PHE A 769 -32.08 -15.47 -15.66
N THR A 770 -32.88 -15.33 -14.61
CA THR A 770 -34.20 -14.71 -14.67
C THR A 770 -34.26 -13.46 -13.82
N ARG A 771 -34.85 -12.37 -14.32
CA ARG A 771 -35.16 -11.16 -13.52
C ARG A 771 -36.47 -11.25 -12.74
N THR A 772 -37.40 -12.06 -13.22
CA THR A 772 -38.68 -12.32 -12.58
C THR A 772 -38.69 -13.79 -12.17
N HIS A 773 -39.22 -14.68 -13.00
CA HIS A 773 -39.14 -16.13 -12.84
C HIS A 773 -39.20 -16.83 -14.20
N ASP A 774 -38.86 -18.10 -14.23
CA ASP A 774 -39.17 -19.02 -15.32
C ASP A 774 -39.13 -20.48 -14.85
N LEU A 775 -39.69 -21.37 -15.67
CA LEU A 775 -39.74 -22.80 -15.42
C LEU A 775 -38.91 -23.55 -16.47
N TRP A 776 -38.11 -24.49 -15.99
CA TRP A 776 -37.35 -25.44 -16.79
C TRP A 776 -37.90 -26.85 -16.54
N GLU A 777 -38.08 -27.62 -17.62
CA GLU A 777 -38.66 -28.96 -17.57
C GLU A 777 -37.72 -29.98 -18.21
N TYR A 778 -37.71 -31.23 -17.71
CA TYR A 778 -36.98 -32.37 -18.26
C TYR A 778 -37.81 -33.65 -18.19
N ASN A 779 -37.90 -34.37 -19.31
CA ASN A 779 -38.53 -35.68 -19.40
C ASN A 779 -37.82 -36.69 -18.50
N LEU A 780 -38.44 -37.01 -17.36
CA LEU A 780 -37.89 -37.88 -16.34
C LEU A 780 -38.96 -38.87 -15.89
N PRO A 781 -38.77 -40.20 -16.07
CA PRO A 781 -39.77 -41.19 -15.70
C PRO A 781 -40.17 -41.09 -14.22
N PRO A 782 -41.41 -41.42 -13.85
CA PRO A 782 -41.84 -41.35 -12.47
C PRO A 782 -40.92 -42.13 -11.51
N GLY A 783 -40.55 -41.52 -10.39
CA GLY A 783 -39.56 -42.07 -9.47
C GLY A 783 -39.07 -41.06 -8.43
N LYS A 784 -38.19 -41.51 -7.53
CA LYS A 784 -37.52 -40.64 -6.56
C LYS A 784 -36.12 -40.29 -7.02
N TYR A 785 -35.80 -39.01 -6.98
CA TYR A 785 -34.54 -38.47 -7.45
C TYR A 785 -33.95 -37.50 -6.44
N ARG A 786 -32.63 -37.47 -6.35
CA ARG A 786 -31.89 -36.36 -5.75
C ARG A 786 -31.56 -35.38 -6.87
N VAL A 787 -31.93 -34.12 -6.66
CA VAL A 787 -31.68 -33.05 -7.61
C VAL A 787 -30.79 -32.02 -6.95
N THR A 788 -29.61 -31.81 -7.53
CA THR A 788 -28.63 -30.85 -7.05
C THR A 788 -28.53 -29.68 -8.03
N VAL A 789 -28.71 -28.46 -7.54
CA VAL A 789 -28.61 -27.23 -8.33
C VAL A 789 -27.46 -26.38 -7.81
N CYS A 790 -26.76 -25.68 -8.71
CA CYS A 790 -25.79 -24.67 -8.37
C CYS A 790 -26.23 -23.30 -8.87
N ILE A 791 -26.18 -22.30 -8.00
CA ILE A 791 -26.45 -20.91 -8.33
C ILE A 791 -25.31 -19.99 -7.90
N GLY A 792 -25.07 -18.92 -8.66
CA GLY A 792 -24.04 -17.93 -8.36
C GLY A 792 -23.56 -17.14 -9.57
N ASP A 793 -22.58 -16.25 -9.35
CA ASP A 793 -21.88 -15.52 -10.40
C ASP A 793 -20.43 -15.30 -9.93
N SER A 794 -19.46 -15.68 -10.76
CA SER A 794 -18.04 -15.61 -10.44
C SER A 794 -17.53 -14.18 -10.23
N VAL A 795 -18.24 -13.17 -10.74
CA VAL A 795 -17.77 -11.76 -10.77
C VAL A 795 -18.67 -10.80 -10.01
N HIS A 796 -19.95 -11.12 -9.81
CA HIS A 796 -20.90 -10.21 -9.17
C HIS A 796 -21.70 -10.87 -8.07
N GLU A 797 -21.95 -10.11 -7.00
CA GLU A 797 -22.93 -10.49 -5.99
C GLU A 797 -24.36 -10.53 -6.58
N GLN A 798 -25.12 -11.56 -6.22
CA GLN A 798 -26.50 -11.75 -6.64
C GLN A 798 -27.39 -11.83 -5.41
N PHE A 799 -28.27 -10.84 -5.23
CA PHE A 799 -29.20 -10.77 -4.12
C PHE A 799 -30.54 -11.44 -4.46
N GLY A 800 -31.25 -11.91 -3.44
CA GLY A 800 -32.66 -12.31 -3.57
C GLY A 800 -32.90 -13.38 -4.63
N GLN A 801 -32.05 -14.39 -4.67
CA GLN A 801 -32.20 -15.56 -5.53
C GLN A 801 -33.26 -16.51 -4.98
N HIS A 802 -33.93 -17.24 -5.88
CA HIS A 802 -35.01 -18.16 -5.55
C HIS A 802 -34.96 -19.41 -6.43
N VAL A 803 -35.05 -20.60 -5.83
CA VAL A 803 -35.18 -21.87 -6.55
C VAL A 803 -36.27 -22.74 -5.93
N ALA A 804 -37.08 -23.37 -6.78
CA ALA A 804 -38.02 -24.41 -6.38
C ALA A 804 -37.90 -25.64 -7.30
N ILE A 805 -38.06 -26.84 -6.75
CA ILE A 805 -37.99 -28.11 -7.48
C ILE A 805 -39.28 -28.88 -7.18
N GLU A 806 -40.02 -29.32 -8.20
CA GLU A 806 -41.34 -29.97 -8.04
C GLU A 806 -42.33 -29.13 -7.19
N GLY A 807 -42.22 -27.80 -7.28
CA GLY A 807 -43.05 -26.86 -6.52
C GLY A 807 -42.65 -26.70 -5.04
N GLU A 808 -41.63 -27.41 -4.56
CA GLU A 808 -41.05 -27.20 -3.23
C GLU A 808 -39.95 -26.14 -3.30
N GLN A 809 -40.06 -25.11 -2.46
CA GLN A 809 -39.09 -24.02 -2.41
C GLN A 809 -37.81 -24.46 -1.69
N VAL A 810 -36.77 -24.77 -2.45
CA VAL A 810 -35.46 -25.21 -1.91
C VAL A 810 -34.53 -24.04 -1.56
N LEU A 811 -34.72 -22.88 -2.21
CA LEU A 811 -33.97 -21.67 -1.92
C LEU A 811 -34.89 -20.45 -1.96
N LYS A 812 -34.85 -19.61 -0.93
CA LYS A 812 -35.68 -18.41 -0.80
C LYS A 812 -34.86 -17.20 -0.36
N ASP A 813 -34.91 -16.16 -1.18
CA ASP A 813 -34.36 -14.83 -0.89
C ASP A 813 -32.90 -14.92 -0.43
N LYS A 814 -32.07 -15.63 -1.20
CA LYS A 814 -30.67 -15.84 -0.86
C LYS A 814 -29.74 -14.95 -1.67
N THR A 815 -28.68 -14.52 -1.01
CA THR A 815 -27.60 -13.76 -1.62
C THR A 815 -26.39 -14.67 -1.83
N THR A 816 -25.81 -14.69 -3.04
CA THR A 816 -24.46 -15.24 -3.29
C THR A 816 -23.50 -14.09 -3.52
N ARG A 817 -22.37 -14.06 -2.82
CA ARG A 817 -21.30 -13.07 -3.06
C ARG A 817 -20.59 -13.35 -4.40
N ALA A 818 -19.86 -12.38 -4.93
CA ALA A 818 -19.06 -12.58 -6.14
C ALA A 818 -18.01 -13.68 -5.93
N GLY A 819 -18.02 -14.71 -6.79
CA GLY A 819 -17.09 -15.85 -6.70
C GLY A 819 -17.55 -16.97 -5.76
N HIS A 820 -18.68 -16.79 -5.07
CA HIS A 820 -19.31 -17.78 -4.20
C HIS A 820 -20.55 -18.36 -4.85
N PHE A 821 -20.77 -19.65 -4.62
CA PHE A 821 -21.90 -20.38 -5.17
C PHE A 821 -22.72 -21.00 -4.03
N MET A 822 -23.90 -21.49 -4.37
CA MET A 822 -24.70 -22.32 -3.47
C MET A 822 -25.11 -23.57 -4.23
N GLU A 823 -24.71 -24.72 -3.70
CA GLU A 823 -25.08 -26.04 -4.19
C GLU A 823 -26.08 -26.66 -3.24
N LEU A 824 -27.26 -26.98 -3.78
CA LEU A 824 -28.39 -27.43 -2.98
C LEU A 824 -28.92 -28.72 -3.55
N SER A 825 -29.02 -29.73 -2.68
CA SER A 825 -29.56 -31.04 -3.03
C SER A 825 -30.89 -31.28 -2.36
N GLU A 826 -31.94 -31.54 -3.14
CA GLU A 826 -33.26 -31.90 -2.63
C GLU A 826 -33.68 -33.29 -3.12
N VAL A 827 -34.45 -34.02 -2.30
CA VAL A 827 -35.01 -35.31 -2.69
C VAL A 827 -36.46 -35.14 -3.12
N VAL A 828 -36.72 -35.28 -4.41
CA VAL A 828 -38.04 -35.07 -5.01
C VAL A 828 -38.63 -36.35 -5.56
N THR A 829 -39.96 -36.37 -5.72
CA THR A 829 -40.70 -37.44 -6.39
C THR A 829 -41.29 -36.87 -7.67
N VAL A 830 -40.92 -37.44 -8.81
CA VAL A 830 -41.54 -37.14 -10.11
C VAL A 830 -42.67 -38.12 -10.34
N ASP A 831 -43.88 -37.63 -10.60
CA ASP A 831 -45.09 -38.45 -10.75
C ASP A 831 -45.71 -38.36 -12.15
N ASP A 832 -45.52 -37.25 -12.85
CA ASP A 832 -46.16 -36.94 -14.14
C ASP A 832 -45.25 -37.19 -15.36
N GLY A 833 -44.00 -37.60 -15.12
CA GLY A 833 -43.01 -37.84 -16.15
C GLY A 833 -42.15 -36.63 -16.51
N LEU A 834 -42.27 -35.53 -15.77
CA LEU A 834 -41.49 -34.30 -15.95
C LEU A 834 -40.86 -33.87 -14.61
N LEU A 835 -39.55 -33.61 -14.62
CA LEU A 835 -38.92 -32.82 -13.57
C LEU A 835 -39.10 -31.34 -13.88
N THR A 836 -39.62 -30.57 -12.93
CA THR A 836 -39.85 -29.12 -13.02
C THR A 836 -38.95 -28.37 -12.05
N LEU A 837 -38.14 -27.45 -12.58
CA LEU A 837 -37.29 -26.52 -11.84
C LEU A 837 -37.76 -25.08 -12.09
N GLU A 838 -38.08 -24.35 -11.04
CA GLU A 838 -38.39 -22.92 -11.11
C GLU A 838 -37.22 -22.10 -10.56
N ILE A 839 -36.81 -21.06 -11.29
CA ILE A 839 -35.87 -20.06 -10.79
C ILE A 839 -36.52 -18.67 -10.79
N GLY A 840 -36.23 -17.87 -9.77
CA GLY A 840 -36.84 -16.55 -9.55
C GLY A 840 -38.23 -16.59 -8.90
N THR A 841 -38.91 -15.44 -8.84
CA THR A 841 -40.30 -15.32 -8.36
C THR A 841 -41.18 -14.43 -9.27
N PRO A 842 -42.49 -14.73 -9.40
CA PRO A 842 -43.43 -13.84 -10.07
C PRO A 842 -43.42 -12.43 -9.48
N GLY A 843 -43.05 -11.43 -10.28
CA GLY A 843 -42.95 -10.03 -9.86
C GLY A 843 -41.63 -9.66 -9.16
N GLY A 844 -40.69 -10.59 -9.06
CA GLY A 844 -39.32 -10.31 -8.62
C GLY A 844 -38.60 -9.30 -9.52
N THR A 845 -37.57 -8.66 -8.98
CA THR A 845 -36.71 -7.71 -9.71
C THR A 845 -35.24 -8.08 -9.66
N THR A 846 -34.90 -9.15 -8.95
CA THR A 846 -33.55 -9.67 -8.74
C THR A 846 -33.26 -10.82 -9.70
N ASN A 847 -31.98 -11.06 -9.97
CA ASN A 847 -31.60 -12.21 -10.78
C ASN A 847 -31.62 -13.47 -9.91
N THR A 848 -32.00 -14.61 -10.49
CA THR A 848 -31.51 -15.91 -10.03
C THR A 848 -30.63 -16.46 -11.14
N CYS A 849 -29.37 -16.76 -10.82
CA CYS A 849 -28.35 -17.21 -11.76
C CYS A 849 -28.12 -18.70 -11.59
N LEU A 850 -28.58 -19.52 -12.53
CA LEU A 850 -28.44 -20.97 -12.50
C LEU A 850 -27.25 -21.40 -13.35
N ASN A 851 -26.29 -22.08 -12.73
CA ASN A 851 -25.03 -22.49 -13.35
C ASN A 851 -25.10 -23.91 -13.90
N TRP A 852 -25.50 -24.86 -13.04
CA TRP A 852 -25.64 -26.27 -13.41
C TRP A 852 -26.66 -27.01 -12.55
N LEU A 853 -27.07 -28.18 -13.04
CA LEU A 853 -28.05 -29.09 -12.46
C LEU A 853 -27.55 -30.53 -12.59
N ARG A 854 -27.69 -31.34 -11.54
CA ARG A 854 -27.39 -32.78 -11.50
C ARG A 854 -28.60 -33.55 -10.98
N ILE A 855 -28.94 -34.66 -11.64
CA ILE A 855 -30.09 -35.51 -11.30
C ILE A 855 -29.61 -36.94 -11.06
N GLU A 856 -29.91 -37.49 -9.90
CA GLU A 856 -29.52 -38.84 -9.49
C GLU A 856 -30.75 -39.66 -9.07
N GLN A 857 -30.85 -40.89 -9.56
CA GLN A 857 -31.88 -41.82 -9.14
C GLN A 857 -31.58 -42.37 -7.75
N ILE A 858 -32.53 -42.24 -6.83
CA ILE A 858 -32.42 -42.86 -5.51
C ILE A 858 -32.97 -44.27 -5.64
N SER A 859 -32.12 -45.28 -5.48
CA SER A 859 -32.57 -46.67 -5.47
C SER A 859 -33.63 -46.86 -4.39
N SER A 860 -34.81 -47.38 -4.75
CA SER A 860 -35.71 -47.93 -3.75
C SER A 860 -34.96 -49.06 -3.03
N GLU A 861 -34.75 -48.95 -1.72
CA GLU A 861 -34.28 -50.07 -0.92
C GLU A 861 -35.11 -51.32 -1.26
N LYS A 862 -34.41 -52.45 -1.43
CA LYS A 862 -35.05 -53.76 -1.60
C LYS A 862 -35.67 -54.25 -0.30
#